data_AF-A0A5C5YQ13-F1
#
_entry.id   AF-A0A5C5YQ13-F1
#
_cell.length_a   1.000
_cell.length_b   1.000
_cell.length_c   1.000
_cell.angle_alpha   90.00
_cell.angle_beta   90.00
_cell.angle_gamma   90.00
#
_symmetry.space_group_name_H-M   'P 1'
#
loop_
_entity.id
_entity.type
_entity.pdbx_description
1 polymer ?
#
loop_
_entity_poly.entity_id
_entity_poly.type
_entity_poly.pdbx_seq_one_letter_code
_entity_poly.pdbx_strand_id
1 'polypeptide(L)'
;MPTDESSKPLARLPLLVEAWLSGDRGSTEELQRLLGASRAARSYFVQMLQVEAELEWRYASADQVAQSLTKRSDGSEYPAASIVASQMGYRVDSGFAAVFGRLADSEESAQLWLRLYPLVRATLFACLPTGSDAEACVEELCTRLVDGKVKLATPETLIRETIEAACESIERQANQSSVAAKKAYSRLVRVLLGTGVDLDVVALYDAFDNVIPRMLPAEDLRLLCRRYLLEQSPVDVAESQQLPLADVYKRLANARVQVLTRCAVPPRKPEASGEVRALSLLNLLIDRRLTSEPSSRGQLSRAEAVNGLSEWAAQDDQHREYVLAFALLHEAFNRNLSLHRLLDESKSQSSADYHQVLAEMVHEFEDEPASTIPGLTLRDKPAINRRTVSWLVAVAAAVLLAVGLVRWQTPRPTEQDAPGPALAAREAAAPEAREPNETPTKEELAAPEPVVVASITTALDVANTDVNAPTPYAELPIAGADIHEGQRLQFDQGVVRVLAMTQCEWVLEGPVAVVFHSAERVELERGKIVGHNRSGGRPLVVQAPNAQVEDLGTEFGVSVDNDLATRVAVYEGSVAMTAGTEEKSLSEARPLQIEAQEQAEVTSNGAVPSAATPLQHDREFIRSDELDLRVEEKAGSSEAAKQVAFYELLRTNGLLAYQGFDSENAAQEFSIGFCRPAIRHSDEPQFTGVRRLPDQELLASDELEIPSGGCYFIDLDTSPEGRLARQGLLDAANKLGPRACELWLHWRTKAAVADGKQFDWMGVSLMSGDRRNIDEPLFVGQPNDLDALGVHSFGRDEFRFALDFDQQSPGVQDLKPDDQWHTWALRIRCHGEGSADVDVWCDVPLAELDAVPPQAKSHFDQLQFDRFRVEVSESGATGAGVFDEFIMTSSLGALHASVSNSIELSQK
;
A
#
# COMPACT_ATOMS: atom_id res chain seq x y z
N MET A 1 34.45 21.79 37.49
CA MET A 1 33.06 21.43 37.18
C MET A 1 32.67 20.25 38.07
N PRO A 2 31.54 20.31 38.79
CA PRO A 2 31.08 19.17 39.56
C PRO A 2 30.58 18.09 38.59
N THR A 3 30.97 16.84 38.83
CA THR A 3 30.40 15.66 38.16
C THR A 3 28.95 15.52 38.64
N ASP A 4 28.00 15.79 37.76
CA ASP A 4 26.58 15.75 38.05
C ASP A 4 26.11 14.30 38.28
N GLU A 5 25.96 13.91 39.55
CA GLU A 5 25.49 12.59 39.96
C GLU A 5 24.03 12.31 39.57
N SER A 6 23.30 13.30 39.04
CA SER A 6 21.88 13.15 38.64
C SER A 6 21.66 12.32 37.36
N SER A 7 22.70 12.00 36.59
CA SER A 7 22.61 11.25 35.32
C SER A 7 22.75 9.73 35.44
N LYS A 8 23.33 9.22 36.53
CA LYS A 8 23.49 7.77 36.80
C LYS A 8 22.17 6.95 36.80
N PRO A 9 21.01 7.48 37.23
CA PRO A 9 19.77 6.69 37.30
C PRO A 9 19.20 6.32 35.92
N LEU A 10 19.36 7.18 34.90
CA LEU A 10 18.84 6.93 33.55
C LEU A 10 19.63 5.86 32.80
N ALA A 11 20.93 5.72 33.07
CA ALA A 11 21.78 4.70 32.45
C ALA A 11 21.36 3.26 32.79
N ARG A 12 20.59 3.05 33.86
CA ARG A 12 20.07 1.74 34.28
C ARG A 12 18.70 1.40 33.71
N LEU A 13 18.02 2.36 33.09
CA LEU A 13 16.65 2.19 32.64
C LEU A 13 16.49 1.07 31.59
N PRO A 14 17.35 0.94 30.55
CA PRO A 14 17.21 -0.15 29.58
C PRO A 14 17.19 -1.54 30.23
N LEU A 15 18.09 -1.77 31.19
CA LEU A 15 18.21 -3.05 31.91
C LEU A 15 16.99 -3.34 32.79
N LEU A 16 16.40 -2.30 33.39
CA LEU A 16 15.21 -2.45 34.23
C LEU A 16 13.95 -2.72 33.39
N VAL A 17 13.84 -2.09 32.22
CA VAL A 17 12.76 -2.37 31.25
C VAL A 17 12.87 -3.79 30.72
N GLU A 18 14.06 -4.21 30.30
CA GLU A 18 14.32 -5.59 29.83
C GLU A 18 14.03 -6.64 30.92
N ALA A 19 14.45 -6.39 32.16
CA ALA A 19 14.14 -7.25 33.29
C ALA A 19 12.61 -7.34 33.55
N TRP A 20 11.90 -6.21 33.50
CA TRP A 20 10.45 -6.17 33.66
C TRP A 20 9.70 -6.94 32.54
N LEU A 21 10.11 -6.76 31.28
CA LEU A 21 9.58 -7.48 30.12
C LEU A 21 9.80 -8.99 30.21
N SER A 22 10.95 -9.41 30.76
CA SER A 22 11.23 -10.82 31.03
C SER A 22 10.47 -11.42 32.23
N GLY A 23 9.62 -10.62 32.90
CA GLY A 23 8.82 -11.03 34.05
C GLY A 23 9.54 -10.98 35.41
N ASP A 24 10.72 -10.34 35.50
CA ASP A 24 11.44 -10.19 36.77
C ASP A 24 10.80 -9.11 37.65
N ARG A 25 10.06 -9.58 38.67
CA ARG A 25 9.38 -8.72 39.64
C ARG A 25 10.31 -7.95 40.57
N GLY A 26 11.59 -8.34 40.67
CA GLY A 26 12.58 -7.66 41.52
C GLY A 26 13.00 -6.28 41.00
N SER A 27 12.85 -6.06 39.70
CA SER A 27 13.19 -4.80 39.02
C SER A 27 12.05 -3.77 39.00
N THR A 28 10.81 -4.22 39.27
CA THR A 28 9.58 -3.44 39.06
C THR A 28 9.48 -2.20 39.96
N GLU A 29 9.86 -2.30 41.24
CA GLU A 29 9.80 -1.14 42.15
C GLU A 29 10.82 -0.05 41.77
N GLU A 30 12.02 -0.45 41.35
CA GLU A 30 13.06 0.51 40.93
C GLU A 30 12.72 1.12 39.56
N LEU A 31 12.17 0.33 38.64
CA LEU A 31 11.63 0.82 37.38
C LEU A 31 10.49 1.81 37.62
N GLN A 32 9.48 1.46 38.42
CA GLN A 32 8.36 2.36 38.75
C GLN A 32 8.84 3.67 39.39
N ARG A 33 9.83 3.61 40.29
CA ARG A 33 10.43 4.80 40.89
C ARG A 33 11.10 5.69 39.84
N LEU A 34 11.84 5.11 38.89
CA LEU A 34 12.50 5.83 37.80
C LEU A 34 11.49 6.42 36.80
N LEU A 35 10.48 5.64 36.43
CA LEU A 35 9.39 6.09 35.56
C LEU A 35 8.57 7.19 36.24
N GLY A 36 8.36 7.15 37.56
CA GLY A 36 7.70 8.22 38.31
C GLY A 36 8.54 9.51 38.35
N ALA A 37 9.85 9.37 38.55
CA ALA A 37 10.76 10.50 38.75
C ALA A 37 11.25 11.18 37.45
N SER A 38 11.19 10.53 36.29
CA SER A 38 11.80 11.04 35.04
C SER A 38 10.89 10.91 33.82
N ARG A 39 10.63 12.04 33.14
CA ARG A 39 9.89 12.08 31.86
C ARG A 39 10.64 11.34 30.76
N ALA A 40 11.95 11.50 30.67
CA ALA A 40 12.79 10.79 29.71
C ALA A 40 12.69 9.27 29.91
N ALA A 41 12.57 8.81 31.15
CA ALA A 41 12.40 7.39 31.43
C ALA A 41 11.05 6.84 30.97
N ARG A 42 9.97 7.62 31.11
CA ARG A 42 8.64 7.25 30.62
C ARG A 42 8.59 7.16 29.10
N SER A 43 9.13 8.14 28.39
CA SER A 43 9.19 8.09 26.92
C SER A 43 9.96 6.87 26.42
N TYR A 44 11.11 6.55 27.04
CA TYR A 44 11.88 5.36 26.69
C TYR A 44 11.09 4.07 26.94
N PHE A 45 10.38 3.96 28.06
CA PHE A 45 9.56 2.77 28.38
C PHE A 45 8.39 2.58 27.41
N VAL A 46 7.68 3.65 27.04
CA VAL A 46 6.56 3.58 26.08
C VAL A 46 7.04 3.15 24.69
N GLN A 47 8.17 3.70 24.22
CA GLN A 47 8.77 3.29 22.95
C GLN A 47 9.11 1.80 22.93
N MET A 48 9.63 1.26 24.04
CA MET A 48 9.94 -0.18 24.13
C MET A 48 8.68 -1.07 24.14
N LEU A 49 7.58 -0.64 24.78
CA LEU A 49 6.31 -1.40 24.77
C LEU A 49 5.62 -1.39 23.40
N GLN A 50 5.71 -0.28 22.66
CA GLN A 50 5.17 -0.21 21.29
C GLN A 50 5.90 -1.16 20.35
N VAL A 51 7.23 -1.25 20.47
CA VAL A 51 8.04 -2.23 19.71
C VAL A 51 7.64 -3.67 20.05
N GLU A 52 7.34 -3.98 21.31
CA GLU A 52 6.91 -5.33 21.72
C GLU A 52 5.50 -5.68 21.23
N ALA A 53 4.53 -4.77 21.34
CA ALA A 53 3.17 -4.98 20.84
C ALA A 53 3.13 -5.17 19.31
N GLU A 54 3.98 -4.43 18.58
CA GLU A 54 4.13 -4.59 17.14
C GLU A 54 4.82 -5.91 16.77
N LEU A 55 5.77 -6.36 17.59
CA LEU A 55 6.38 -7.68 17.47
C LEU A 55 5.36 -8.80 17.74
N GLU A 56 4.56 -8.73 18.81
CA GLU A 56 3.49 -9.72 19.11
C GLU A 56 2.46 -9.82 17.98
N TRP A 57 2.03 -8.69 17.43
CA TRP A 57 1.13 -8.66 16.27
C TRP A 57 1.77 -9.32 15.03
N ARG A 58 3.06 -9.08 14.79
CA ARG A 58 3.82 -9.71 13.68
C ARG A 58 4.08 -11.20 13.89
N TYR A 59 4.15 -11.68 15.14
CA TYR A 59 4.34 -13.11 15.46
C TYR A 59 3.07 -13.97 15.31
N ALA A 60 1.89 -13.38 15.04
CA ALA A 60 0.69 -14.13 14.66
C ALA A 60 0.83 -14.91 13.33
N SER A 61 1.82 -14.58 12.49
CA SER A 61 2.19 -15.30 11.26
C SER A 61 2.91 -16.63 11.51
N ALA A 62 3.51 -16.83 12.70
CA ALA A 62 4.26 -18.03 13.04
C ALA A 62 3.37 -19.29 13.12
N ASP A 63 2.08 -19.13 13.47
CA ASP A 63 1.10 -20.21 13.51
C ASP A 63 0.72 -20.75 12.13
N GLN A 64 0.82 -19.93 11.06
CA GLN A 64 0.50 -20.35 9.70
C GLN A 64 1.60 -21.27 9.13
N VAL A 65 2.87 -20.95 9.35
CA VAL A 65 3.98 -21.79 8.88
C VAL A 65 4.16 -23.05 9.73
N ALA A 66 3.88 -22.97 11.03
CA ALA A 66 3.78 -24.15 11.89
C ALA A 66 2.76 -25.15 11.35
N GLN A 67 1.60 -24.66 10.88
CA GLN A 67 0.57 -25.50 10.27
C GLN A 67 1.02 -26.09 8.92
N SER A 68 1.76 -25.33 8.09
CA SER A 68 2.28 -25.82 6.81
C SER A 68 3.36 -26.91 6.94
N LEU A 69 4.15 -26.94 8.03
CA LEU A 69 5.16 -27.98 8.28
C LEU A 69 4.66 -29.16 9.12
N THR A 70 3.51 -29.02 9.80
CA THR A 70 2.98 -30.07 10.72
C THR A 70 1.69 -30.72 10.24
N LYS A 71 0.97 -30.13 9.28
CA LYS A 71 -0.30 -30.64 8.77
C LYS A 71 -0.16 -30.90 7.28
N ARG A 72 -0.32 -32.18 6.88
CA ARG A 72 -0.68 -32.51 5.50
C ARG A 72 -1.90 -31.68 5.15
N SER A 73 -1.78 -30.88 4.12
CA SER A 73 -2.93 -30.11 3.65
C SER A 73 -3.87 -31.10 2.98
N ASP A 74 -5.04 -31.30 3.59
CA ASP A 74 -6.08 -32.21 3.09
C ASP A 74 -6.71 -31.61 1.81
N GLY A 75 -5.96 -31.62 0.70
CA GLY A 75 -6.47 -31.40 -0.65
C GLY A 75 -7.25 -30.10 -0.89
N SER A 76 -7.02 -29.04 -0.12
CA SER A 76 -7.65 -27.75 -0.38
C SER A 76 -7.03 -27.09 -1.62
N GLU A 77 -7.76 -27.16 -2.75
CA GLU A 77 -7.45 -26.45 -3.98
C GLU A 77 -7.58 -24.93 -3.75
N TYR A 78 -6.44 -24.23 -3.59
CA TYR A 78 -6.41 -22.77 -3.62
C TYR A 78 -6.43 -22.27 -5.07
N PRO A 79 -7.18 -21.20 -5.39
CA PRO A 79 -7.04 -20.43 -6.64
C PRO A 79 -5.73 -19.63 -6.63
N ALA A 80 -4.60 -20.34 -6.54
CA ALA A 80 -3.31 -19.79 -6.13
C ALA A 80 -2.55 -19.12 -7.29
N ALA A 81 -2.82 -19.47 -8.55
CA ALA A 81 -1.89 -19.19 -9.63
C ALA A 81 -1.64 -17.71 -9.95
N SER A 82 -2.62 -16.82 -9.76
CA SER A 82 -2.45 -15.39 -10.04
C SER A 82 -1.81 -14.62 -8.87
N ILE A 83 -2.20 -14.95 -7.64
CA ILE A 83 -1.77 -14.28 -6.39
C ILE A 83 -0.36 -14.70 -5.99
N VAL A 84 -0.06 -15.99 -6.12
CA VAL A 84 1.21 -16.58 -5.66
C VAL A 84 2.40 -16.14 -6.52
N ALA A 85 2.21 -15.99 -7.84
CA ALA A 85 3.28 -15.58 -8.73
C ALA A 85 3.67 -14.09 -8.58
N SER A 86 2.70 -13.21 -8.27
CA SER A 86 2.98 -11.78 -8.03
C SER A 86 3.71 -11.55 -6.71
N GLN A 87 3.35 -12.29 -5.66
CA GLN A 87 3.99 -12.15 -4.35
C GLN A 87 5.40 -12.75 -4.32
N MET A 88 5.63 -13.90 -4.96
CA MET A 88 6.95 -14.53 -4.96
C MET A 88 7.94 -13.91 -5.96
N GLY A 89 7.60 -12.83 -6.67
CA GLY A 89 8.49 -12.10 -7.58
C GLY A 89 9.13 -12.89 -8.74
N TYR A 90 8.67 -14.11 -9.05
CA TYR A 90 9.21 -14.91 -10.17
C TYR A 90 8.70 -14.48 -11.55
N ARG A 91 7.73 -13.55 -11.62
CA ARG A 91 7.19 -13.06 -12.90
C ARG A 91 8.22 -12.34 -13.75
N VAL A 92 9.25 -11.74 -13.14
CA VAL A 92 10.36 -11.10 -13.87
C VAL A 92 11.32 -12.13 -14.47
N ASP A 93 11.23 -13.39 -14.03
CA ASP A 93 12.03 -14.48 -14.59
C ASP A 93 11.42 -14.95 -15.92
N SER A 94 12.08 -14.56 -17.01
CA SER A 94 11.65 -14.92 -18.37
C SER A 94 11.54 -16.43 -18.59
N GLY A 95 12.37 -17.24 -17.90
CA GLY A 95 12.34 -18.69 -18.00
C GLY A 95 11.09 -19.28 -17.35
N PHE A 96 10.74 -18.78 -16.15
CA PHE A 96 9.49 -19.15 -15.47
C PHE A 96 8.27 -18.85 -16.34
N ALA A 97 8.15 -17.61 -16.82
CA ALA A 97 7.02 -17.18 -17.64
C ALA A 97 6.91 -18.01 -18.93
N ALA A 98 8.05 -18.32 -19.57
CA ALA A 98 8.12 -19.11 -20.80
C ALA A 98 7.67 -20.57 -20.61
N VAL A 99 8.03 -21.23 -19.50
CA VAL A 99 7.54 -22.59 -19.20
C VAL A 99 6.07 -22.54 -18.77
N PHE A 100 5.70 -21.58 -17.91
CA PHE A 100 4.36 -21.50 -17.33
C PHE A 100 3.27 -21.45 -18.38
N GLY A 101 3.37 -20.55 -19.37
CA GLY A 101 2.32 -20.52 -20.39
C GLY A 101 2.40 -21.66 -21.41
N ARG A 102 3.50 -22.43 -21.54
CA ARG A 102 3.45 -23.70 -22.30
C ARG A 102 2.56 -24.71 -21.60
N LEU A 103 2.48 -24.62 -20.28
CA LEU A 103 1.75 -25.56 -19.43
C LEU A 103 0.32 -25.15 -19.18
N ALA A 104 -0.07 -23.93 -19.48
CA ALA A 104 -1.39 -23.43 -19.12
C ALA A 104 -2.58 -24.16 -19.81
N ASP A 105 -2.36 -25.10 -20.75
CA ASP A 105 -3.39 -25.97 -21.36
C ASP A 105 -3.74 -27.11 -20.39
N SER A 106 -2.88 -27.32 -19.40
CA SER A 106 -2.99 -28.27 -18.32
C SER A 106 -2.87 -27.50 -17.01
N GLU A 107 -4.03 -27.10 -16.47
CA GLU A 107 -4.12 -26.44 -15.17
C GLU A 107 -3.28 -27.15 -14.10
N GLU A 108 -3.40 -28.48 -14.02
CA GLU A 108 -2.67 -29.32 -13.07
C GLU A 108 -1.16 -29.18 -13.23
N SER A 109 -0.67 -29.10 -14.47
CA SER A 109 0.76 -28.91 -14.76
C SER A 109 1.22 -27.47 -14.51
N ALA A 110 0.38 -26.47 -14.76
CA ALA A 110 0.66 -25.07 -14.45
C ALA A 110 0.72 -24.83 -12.93
N GLN A 111 -0.21 -25.41 -12.17
CA GLN A 111 -0.19 -25.41 -10.70
C GLN A 111 1.01 -26.16 -10.14
N LEU A 112 1.32 -27.33 -10.71
CA LEU A 112 2.53 -28.05 -10.36
C LEU A 112 3.78 -27.23 -10.63
N TRP A 113 3.85 -26.49 -11.75
CA TRP A 113 5.00 -25.65 -12.07
C TRP A 113 5.20 -24.51 -11.07
N LEU A 114 4.12 -23.88 -10.58
CA LEU A 114 4.20 -22.87 -9.52
C LEU A 114 4.85 -23.39 -8.24
N ARG A 115 4.64 -24.68 -7.92
CA ARG A 115 5.26 -25.34 -6.76
C ARG A 115 6.66 -25.87 -7.08
N LEU A 116 6.83 -26.45 -8.26
CA LEU A 116 8.05 -27.13 -8.67
C LEU A 116 9.17 -26.14 -9.02
N TYR A 117 8.83 -25.00 -9.62
CA TYR A 117 9.82 -24.02 -10.07
C TYR A 117 10.70 -23.49 -8.94
N PRO A 118 10.15 -23.00 -7.81
CA PRO A 118 11.00 -22.50 -6.74
C PRO A 118 11.81 -23.62 -6.07
N LEU A 119 11.29 -24.85 -6.01
CA LEU A 119 12.01 -26.01 -5.48
C LEU A 119 13.21 -26.40 -6.35
N VAL A 120 13.02 -26.42 -7.68
CA VAL A 120 14.08 -26.68 -8.65
C VAL A 120 15.15 -25.62 -8.55
N ARG A 121 14.74 -24.35 -8.57
CA ARG A 121 15.64 -23.19 -8.45
C ARG A 121 16.44 -23.25 -7.16
N ALA A 122 15.79 -23.39 -6.01
CA ALA A 122 16.44 -23.56 -4.73
C ALA A 122 17.40 -24.76 -4.68
N THR A 123 17.01 -25.89 -5.27
CA THR A 123 17.89 -27.08 -5.34
C THR A 123 19.12 -26.81 -6.19
N LEU A 124 19.00 -26.12 -7.32
CA LEU A 124 20.11 -25.74 -8.18
C LEU A 124 21.07 -24.77 -7.46
N PHE A 125 20.54 -23.75 -6.79
CA PHE A 125 21.31 -22.81 -5.98
C PHE A 125 22.07 -23.51 -4.84
N ALA A 126 21.45 -24.50 -4.19
CA ALA A 126 22.14 -25.30 -3.18
C ALA A 126 23.23 -26.20 -3.77
N CYS A 127 23.05 -26.70 -5.00
CA CYS A 127 23.98 -27.67 -5.61
C CYS A 127 25.20 -27.01 -6.27
N LEU A 128 25.04 -25.79 -6.78
CA LEU A 128 26.04 -25.11 -7.61
C LEU A 128 26.89 -24.13 -6.78
N PRO A 129 28.15 -23.90 -7.17
CA PRO A 129 29.08 -23.14 -6.34
C PRO A 129 28.84 -21.63 -6.31
N THR A 130 28.17 -21.07 -7.32
CA THR A 130 27.87 -19.63 -7.43
C THR A 130 26.41 -19.42 -7.83
N GLY A 131 25.86 -18.26 -7.47
CA GLY A 131 24.52 -17.85 -7.91
C GLY A 131 24.42 -17.75 -9.43
N SER A 132 25.44 -17.17 -10.08
CA SER A 132 25.51 -17.09 -11.54
C SER A 132 25.49 -18.47 -12.24
N ASP A 133 26.17 -19.49 -11.71
CA ASP A 133 26.12 -20.84 -12.29
C ASP A 133 24.72 -21.46 -12.13
N ALA A 134 24.05 -21.17 -11.02
CA ALA A 134 22.69 -21.61 -10.76
C ALA A 134 21.69 -20.93 -11.70
N GLU A 135 21.80 -19.62 -11.91
CA GLU A 135 20.99 -18.88 -12.88
C GLU A 135 21.17 -19.41 -14.30
N ALA A 136 22.42 -19.65 -14.72
CA ALA A 136 22.69 -20.25 -16.02
C ALA A 136 22.05 -21.63 -16.16
N CYS A 137 22.08 -22.46 -15.11
CA CYS A 137 21.38 -23.75 -15.09
C CYS A 137 19.86 -23.60 -15.15
N VAL A 138 19.27 -22.60 -14.47
CA VAL A 138 17.83 -22.34 -14.48
C VAL A 138 17.38 -21.87 -15.86
N GLU A 139 18.12 -20.95 -16.50
CA GLU A 139 17.87 -20.46 -17.86
C GLU A 139 17.94 -21.61 -18.88
N GLU A 140 18.96 -22.45 -18.77
CA GLU A 140 19.17 -23.63 -19.63
C GLU A 140 18.09 -24.70 -19.43
N LEU A 141 17.68 -24.95 -18.18
CA LEU A 141 16.57 -25.84 -17.85
C LEU A 141 15.26 -25.33 -18.44
N CYS A 142 14.93 -24.05 -18.24
CA CYS A 142 13.69 -23.46 -18.75
C CYS A 142 13.67 -23.47 -20.28
N THR A 143 14.79 -23.07 -20.92
CA THR A 143 14.94 -23.13 -22.38
C THR A 143 14.70 -24.55 -22.89
N ARG A 144 15.25 -25.57 -22.24
CA ARG A 144 15.02 -26.96 -22.63
C ARG A 144 13.57 -27.41 -22.42
N LEU A 145 12.95 -27.02 -21.31
CA LEU A 145 11.54 -27.30 -21.06
C LEU A 145 10.63 -26.56 -22.05
N VAL A 146 11.08 -25.43 -22.63
CA VAL A 146 10.36 -24.67 -23.67
C VAL A 146 10.58 -25.23 -25.07
N ASP A 147 11.81 -25.60 -25.42
CA ASP A 147 12.19 -26.11 -26.75
C ASP A 147 11.97 -27.62 -26.91
N GLY A 148 11.83 -28.33 -25.79
CA GLY A 148 11.72 -29.78 -25.75
C GLY A 148 10.57 -30.30 -26.60
N LYS A 149 10.87 -31.30 -27.45
CA LYS A 149 9.88 -32.11 -28.18
C LYS A 149 9.03 -32.99 -27.27
N VAL A 150 9.40 -33.10 -25.99
CA VAL A 150 8.69 -33.90 -25.00
C VAL A 150 7.38 -33.20 -24.68
N LYS A 151 6.28 -33.93 -24.83
CA LYS A 151 4.97 -33.45 -24.40
C LYS A 151 4.93 -33.46 -22.88
N LEU A 152 4.94 -32.28 -22.26
CA LEU A 152 4.71 -32.08 -20.83
C LEU A 152 3.23 -32.29 -20.48
N ALA A 153 2.65 -33.40 -20.95
CA ALA A 153 1.21 -33.63 -20.97
C ALA A 153 0.66 -34.13 -19.63
N THR A 154 1.51 -34.64 -18.74
CA THR A 154 1.10 -35.12 -17.41
C THR A 154 2.03 -34.55 -16.34
N PRO A 155 1.53 -34.33 -15.10
CA PRO A 155 2.35 -33.90 -13.97
C PRO A 155 3.58 -34.79 -13.74
N GLU A 156 3.45 -36.11 -13.88
CA GLU A 156 4.56 -37.05 -13.71
C GLU A 156 5.62 -36.88 -14.79
N THR A 157 5.19 -36.59 -16.02
CA THR A 157 6.11 -36.30 -17.12
C THR A 157 6.79 -34.96 -16.88
N LEU A 158 6.07 -33.92 -16.44
CA LEU A 158 6.68 -32.63 -16.09
C LEU A 158 7.73 -32.77 -14.99
N ILE A 159 7.43 -33.49 -13.90
CA ILE A 159 8.38 -33.76 -12.82
C ILE A 159 9.61 -34.50 -13.37
N ARG A 160 9.40 -35.60 -14.11
CA ARG A 160 10.50 -36.40 -14.66
C ARG A 160 11.41 -35.56 -15.57
N GLU A 161 10.84 -34.85 -16.54
CA GLU A 161 11.62 -34.04 -17.49
C GLU A 161 12.34 -32.88 -16.79
N THR A 162 11.72 -32.26 -15.78
CA THR A 162 12.35 -31.19 -15.00
C THR A 162 13.55 -31.72 -14.21
N ILE A 163 13.42 -32.89 -13.58
CA ILE A 163 14.52 -33.56 -12.87
C ILE A 163 15.65 -33.94 -13.82
N GLU A 164 15.32 -34.52 -14.98
CA GLU A 164 16.32 -34.92 -15.98
C GLU A 164 17.04 -33.69 -16.55
N ALA A 165 16.30 -32.64 -16.90
CA ALA A 165 16.86 -31.37 -17.35
C ALA A 165 17.76 -30.73 -16.29
N ALA A 166 17.36 -30.73 -15.02
CA ALA A 166 18.18 -30.22 -13.91
C ALA A 166 19.48 -31.03 -13.75
N CYS A 167 19.39 -32.36 -13.75
CA CYS A 167 20.56 -33.24 -13.65
C CYS A 167 21.55 -33.00 -14.82
N GLU A 168 21.05 -32.94 -16.05
CA GLU A 168 21.89 -32.72 -17.23
C GLU A 168 22.50 -31.32 -17.29
N SER A 169 21.79 -30.30 -16.79
CA SER A 169 22.32 -28.93 -16.71
C SER A 169 23.43 -28.85 -15.66
N ILE A 170 23.28 -29.50 -14.51
CA ILE A 170 24.36 -29.65 -13.52
C ILE A 170 25.56 -30.39 -14.13
N GLU A 171 25.34 -31.49 -14.85
CA GLU A 171 26.42 -32.25 -15.46
C GLU A 171 27.22 -31.42 -16.48
N ARG A 172 26.55 -30.50 -17.19
CA ARG A 172 27.16 -29.58 -18.17
C ARG A 172 27.85 -28.39 -17.51
N GLN A 173 27.22 -27.69 -16.57
CA GLN A 173 27.78 -26.48 -15.96
C GLN A 173 28.88 -26.79 -14.95
N ALA A 174 28.83 -27.95 -14.28
CA ALA A 174 29.84 -28.34 -13.31
C ALA A 174 31.17 -28.83 -13.97
N ASN A 175 31.61 -28.24 -15.09
CA ASN A 175 32.81 -28.64 -15.83
C ASN A 175 34.09 -28.70 -14.99
N GLN A 176 34.16 -27.95 -13.89
CA GLN A 176 35.28 -27.94 -12.95
C GLN A 176 35.12 -28.96 -11.80
N SER A 177 33.97 -29.62 -11.68
CA SER A 177 33.69 -30.61 -10.63
C SER A 177 34.07 -32.03 -11.05
N SER A 178 34.48 -32.85 -10.08
CA SER A 178 34.76 -34.27 -10.32
C SER A 178 33.51 -35.02 -10.79
N VAL A 179 33.70 -36.09 -11.59
CA VAL A 179 32.62 -36.97 -12.04
C VAL A 179 31.80 -37.52 -10.85
N ALA A 180 32.46 -37.77 -9.71
CA ALA A 180 31.80 -38.22 -8.49
C ALA A 180 30.88 -37.15 -7.89
N ALA A 181 31.28 -35.88 -7.89
CA ALA A 181 30.45 -34.78 -7.42
C ALA A 181 29.22 -34.57 -8.32
N LYS A 182 29.39 -34.59 -9.64
CA LYS A 182 28.27 -34.49 -10.60
C LYS A 182 27.20 -35.57 -10.38
N LYS A 183 27.64 -36.81 -10.18
CA LYS A 183 26.75 -37.95 -9.87
C LYS A 183 26.06 -37.79 -8.52
N ALA A 184 26.78 -37.29 -7.50
CA ALA A 184 26.20 -37.02 -6.19
C ALA A 184 25.13 -35.94 -6.28
N TYR A 185 25.37 -34.86 -7.03
CA TYR A 185 24.40 -33.79 -7.24
C TYR A 185 23.15 -34.26 -7.95
N SER A 186 23.32 -35.00 -9.05
CA SER A 186 22.20 -35.58 -9.77
C SER A 186 21.41 -36.59 -8.92
N ARG A 187 22.03 -37.19 -7.90
CA ARG A 187 21.32 -38.03 -6.93
C ARG A 187 20.51 -37.17 -5.95
N LEU A 188 21.12 -36.12 -5.40
CA LEU A 188 20.45 -35.20 -4.49
C LEU A 188 19.22 -34.56 -5.15
N VAL A 189 19.36 -34.04 -6.38
CA VAL A 189 18.25 -33.48 -7.17
C VAL A 189 17.10 -34.47 -7.31
N ARG A 190 17.40 -35.73 -7.67
CA ARG A 190 16.37 -36.79 -7.78
C ARG A 190 15.68 -37.10 -6.46
N VAL A 191 16.41 -37.06 -5.35
CA VAL A 191 15.84 -37.28 -4.01
C VAL A 191 14.95 -36.12 -3.60
N LEU A 192 15.40 -34.88 -3.80
CA LEU A 192 14.68 -33.68 -3.36
C LEU A 192 13.45 -33.38 -4.21
N LEU A 193 13.55 -33.54 -5.53
CA LEU A 193 12.46 -33.22 -6.46
C LEU A 193 11.59 -34.43 -6.81
N GLY A 194 11.91 -35.62 -6.30
CA GLY A 194 11.12 -36.84 -6.52
C GLY A 194 9.68 -36.70 -6.03
N THR A 195 8.80 -37.59 -6.46
CA THR A 195 7.37 -37.56 -6.14
C THR A 195 7.12 -37.57 -4.63
N GLY A 196 6.23 -36.69 -4.13
CA GLY A 196 5.74 -36.70 -2.75
C GLY A 196 6.15 -35.54 -1.85
N VAL A 197 6.62 -34.41 -2.39
CA VAL A 197 6.91 -33.21 -1.60
C VAL A 197 5.63 -32.41 -1.37
N ASP A 198 5.14 -32.38 -0.13
CA ASP A 198 3.98 -31.57 0.30
C ASP A 198 4.45 -30.33 1.07
N LEU A 199 5.40 -29.60 0.49
CA LEU A 199 5.95 -28.39 1.08
C LEU A 199 5.19 -27.16 0.55
N ASP A 200 4.61 -26.37 1.46
CA ASP A 200 4.00 -25.09 1.09
C ASP A 200 5.07 -24.02 0.85
N VAL A 201 5.58 -24.02 -0.37
CA VAL A 201 6.62 -23.11 -0.84
C VAL A 201 6.20 -21.65 -0.71
N VAL A 202 4.91 -21.35 -0.87
CA VAL A 202 4.37 -19.98 -0.86
C VAL A 202 4.42 -19.44 0.55
N ALA A 203 3.88 -20.18 1.52
CA ALA A 203 3.90 -19.80 2.92
C ALA A 203 5.34 -19.60 3.42
N LEU A 204 6.28 -20.43 2.95
CA LEU A 204 7.70 -20.28 3.30
C LEU A 204 8.32 -19.01 2.71
N TYR A 205 8.08 -18.68 1.44
CA TYR A 205 8.60 -17.43 0.87
C TYR A 205 7.99 -16.20 1.52
N ASP A 206 6.69 -16.20 1.77
CA ASP A 206 6.03 -15.08 2.45
C ASP A 206 6.61 -14.89 3.87
N ALA A 207 6.87 -15.99 4.58
CA ALA A 207 7.57 -15.93 5.87
C ALA A 207 9.01 -15.42 5.74
N PHE A 208 9.76 -15.87 4.73
CA PHE A 208 11.12 -15.39 4.48
C PHE A 208 11.15 -13.91 4.13
N ASP A 209 10.22 -13.42 3.31
CA ASP A 209 10.08 -12.02 2.92
C ASP A 209 9.75 -11.11 4.11
N ASN A 210 8.96 -11.61 5.06
CA ASN A 210 8.63 -10.87 6.27
C ASN A 210 9.79 -10.83 7.28
N VAL A 211 10.66 -11.84 7.28
CA VAL A 211 11.81 -11.93 8.20
C VAL A 211 13.08 -11.29 7.61
N ILE A 212 13.30 -11.39 6.30
CA ILE A 212 14.47 -10.89 5.57
C ILE A 212 14.10 -9.57 4.87
N PRO A 213 14.73 -8.43 5.20
CA PRO A 213 15.82 -8.25 6.16
C PRO A 213 15.35 -7.82 7.56
N ARG A 214 14.03 -7.65 7.76
CA ARG A 214 13.42 -6.87 8.85
C ARG A 214 13.78 -7.33 10.27
N MET A 215 14.01 -8.62 10.46
CA MET A 215 14.14 -9.19 11.81
C MET A 215 15.55 -9.70 12.12
N LEU A 216 16.51 -9.53 11.22
CA LEU A 216 17.87 -10.01 11.45
C LEU A 216 18.63 -9.08 12.40
N PRO A 217 19.35 -9.62 13.42
CA PRO A 217 20.32 -8.84 14.16
C PRO A 217 21.34 -8.21 13.19
N ALA A 218 21.77 -6.97 13.45
CA ALA A 218 22.61 -6.23 12.53
C ALA A 218 23.94 -6.95 12.19
N GLU A 219 24.53 -7.66 13.15
CA GLU A 219 25.73 -8.49 12.89
C GLU A 219 25.44 -9.63 11.91
N ASP A 220 24.31 -10.32 12.07
CA ASP A 220 23.91 -11.43 11.20
C ASP A 220 23.51 -10.89 9.82
N LEU A 221 22.78 -9.78 9.75
CA LEU A 221 22.43 -9.12 8.49
C LEU A 221 23.67 -8.69 7.72
N ARG A 222 24.66 -8.07 8.38
CA ARG A 222 25.95 -7.69 7.78
C ARG A 222 26.68 -8.90 7.19
N LEU A 223 26.74 -9.99 7.94
CA LEU A 223 27.39 -11.23 7.50
C LEU A 223 26.69 -11.85 6.29
N LEU A 224 25.35 -11.85 6.31
CA LEU A 224 24.53 -12.36 5.21
C LEU A 224 24.64 -11.45 3.99
N CYS A 225 24.61 -10.13 4.12
CA CYS A 225 24.79 -9.21 2.99
C CYS A 225 26.16 -9.44 2.31
N ARG A 226 27.26 -9.54 3.07
CA ARG A 226 28.57 -9.87 2.45
C ARG A 226 28.54 -11.19 1.68
N ARG A 227 27.90 -12.22 2.25
CA ARG A 227 27.82 -13.54 1.62
C ARG A 227 26.94 -13.55 0.36
N TYR A 228 25.83 -12.82 0.36
CA TYR A 228 24.77 -12.93 -0.65
C TYR A 228 24.67 -11.71 -1.57
N LEU A 229 24.69 -10.49 -1.02
CA LEU A 229 24.66 -9.25 -1.81
C LEU A 229 25.98 -9.02 -2.53
N LEU A 230 27.11 -9.21 -1.83
CA LEU A 230 28.46 -9.03 -2.38
C LEU A 230 29.07 -10.33 -2.93
N GLU A 231 28.33 -11.44 -2.87
CA GLU A 231 28.77 -12.78 -3.30
C GLU A 231 30.14 -13.24 -2.73
N GLN A 232 30.58 -12.69 -1.59
CA GLN A 232 31.87 -13.01 -1.01
C GLN A 232 31.89 -14.45 -0.49
N SER A 233 33.00 -15.17 -0.71
CA SER A 233 33.14 -16.49 -0.11
C SER A 233 33.33 -16.36 1.41
N PRO A 234 33.04 -17.39 2.22
CA PRO A 234 33.30 -17.34 3.66
C PRO A 234 34.78 -17.06 4.00
N VAL A 235 35.70 -17.37 3.09
CA VAL A 235 37.12 -17.03 3.24
C VAL A 235 37.32 -15.53 3.10
N ASP A 236 36.74 -14.91 2.07
CA ASP A 236 36.80 -13.47 1.84
C ASP A 236 36.09 -12.70 2.99
N VAL A 237 34.98 -13.25 3.50
CA VAL A 237 34.28 -12.72 4.68
C VAL A 237 35.16 -12.86 5.93
N ALA A 238 35.84 -13.98 6.12
CA ALA A 238 36.76 -14.18 7.25
C ALA A 238 37.96 -13.22 7.21
N GLU A 239 38.54 -13.03 6.02
CA GLU A 239 39.66 -12.11 5.81
C GLU A 239 39.23 -10.65 6.02
N SER A 240 38.13 -10.22 5.41
CA SER A 240 37.61 -8.85 5.53
C SER A 240 37.19 -8.50 6.96
N GLN A 241 36.60 -9.44 7.69
CA GLN A 241 36.17 -9.24 9.09
C GLN A 241 37.24 -9.58 10.13
N GLN A 242 38.42 -10.05 9.70
CA GLN A 242 39.49 -10.55 10.58
C GLN A 242 38.99 -11.62 11.57
N LEU A 243 38.05 -12.46 11.12
CA LEU A 243 37.46 -13.53 11.92
C LEU A 243 38.10 -14.89 11.56
N PRO A 244 38.24 -15.81 12.53
CA PRO A 244 38.57 -17.19 12.20
C PRO A 244 37.53 -17.77 11.24
N LEU A 245 37.97 -18.41 10.16
CA LEU A 245 37.09 -19.00 9.15
C LEU A 245 36.02 -19.95 9.76
N ALA A 246 36.40 -20.71 10.80
CA ALA A 246 35.46 -21.59 11.52
C ALA A 246 34.32 -20.81 12.20
N ASP A 247 34.59 -19.61 12.70
CA ASP A 247 33.59 -18.75 13.34
C ASP A 247 32.65 -18.14 12.29
N VAL A 248 33.15 -17.77 11.11
CA VAL A 248 32.31 -17.33 9.99
C VAL A 248 31.33 -18.41 9.57
N TYR A 249 31.79 -19.65 9.35
CA TYR A 249 30.90 -20.78 9.04
C TYR A 249 29.85 -21.00 10.13
N LYS A 250 30.25 -20.93 11.41
CA LYS A 250 29.34 -21.09 12.54
C LYS A 250 28.29 -19.98 12.60
N ARG A 251 28.69 -18.72 12.38
CA ARG A 251 27.78 -17.57 12.40
C ARG A 251 26.81 -17.61 11.22
N LEU A 252 27.28 -17.88 10.00
CA LEU A 252 26.39 -18.05 8.83
C LEU A 252 25.39 -19.18 9.05
N ALA A 253 25.83 -20.33 9.56
CA ALA A 253 24.93 -21.44 9.89
C ALA A 253 23.90 -21.04 10.95
N ASN A 254 24.32 -20.36 12.01
CA ASN A 254 23.43 -19.89 13.07
C ASN A 254 22.41 -18.86 12.55
N ALA A 255 22.83 -17.91 11.72
CA ALA A 255 21.95 -16.89 11.15
C ALA A 255 20.85 -17.53 10.28
N ARG A 256 21.21 -18.51 9.43
CA ARG A 256 20.23 -19.26 8.63
C ARG A 256 19.28 -20.06 9.50
N VAL A 257 19.79 -20.76 10.52
CA VAL A 257 18.94 -21.51 11.46
C VAL A 257 18.02 -20.57 12.23
N GLN A 258 18.48 -19.38 12.62
CA GLN A 258 17.65 -18.37 13.27
C GLN A 258 16.51 -17.91 12.35
N VAL A 259 16.80 -17.58 11.08
CA VAL A 259 15.75 -17.20 10.12
C VAL A 259 14.78 -18.34 9.92
N LEU A 260 15.27 -19.56 9.69
CA LEU A 260 14.41 -20.74 9.54
C LEU A 260 13.53 -20.96 10.78
N THR A 261 14.08 -20.83 11.99
CA THR A 261 13.35 -20.99 13.25
C THR A 261 12.32 -19.88 13.50
N ARG A 262 12.55 -18.69 12.95
CA ARG A 262 11.60 -17.56 13.04
C ARG A 262 10.51 -17.65 11.99
N CYS A 263 10.83 -18.14 10.81
CA CYS A 263 9.88 -18.34 9.73
C CYS A 263 9.02 -19.58 9.97
N ALA A 264 9.56 -20.59 10.65
CA ALA A 264 8.89 -21.86 10.90
C ALA A 264 8.97 -22.24 12.38
N VAL A 265 7.84 -22.57 13.03
CA VAL A 265 7.90 -23.39 14.24
C VAL A 265 8.47 -24.74 13.81
N PRO A 266 9.66 -25.15 14.28
CA PRO A 266 10.25 -26.39 13.80
C PRO A 266 9.32 -27.56 14.17
N PRO A 267 9.08 -28.54 13.28
CA PRO A 267 8.48 -29.80 13.70
C PRO A 267 9.49 -30.48 14.65
N ARG A 268 9.33 -30.21 15.95
CA ARG A 268 10.22 -30.56 17.08
C ARG A 268 11.60 -29.86 17.05
N LYS A 269 12.14 -29.58 18.24
CA LYS A 269 13.56 -29.27 18.40
C LYS A 269 14.38 -30.39 17.73
N PRO A 270 15.50 -30.09 17.06
CA PRO A 270 16.43 -31.10 16.57
C PRO A 270 17.05 -31.86 17.75
N GLU A 271 16.33 -32.86 18.26
CA GLU A 271 16.76 -33.68 19.41
C GLU A 271 17.68 -34.82 18.95
N ALA A 272 17.66 -35.17 17.66
CA ALA A 272 18.50 -36.21 17.09
C ALA A 272 19.81 -35.64 16.51
N SER A 273 20.94 -36.29 16.85
CA SER A 273 22.27 -35.98 16.30
C SER A 273 22.37 -36.02 14.77
N GLY A 274 21.38 -36.61 14.10
CA GLY A 274 21.24 -36.64 12.64
C GLY A 274 20.89 -35.28 12.02
N GLU A 275 20.00 -34.51 12.62
CA GLU A 275 19.53 -33.21 12.06
C GLU A 275 20.63 -32.14 12.12
N VAL A 276 21.32 -32.05 13.25
CA VAL A 276 22.49 -31.17 13.40
C VAL A 276 23.58 -31.53 12.39
N ARG A 277 23.80 -32.83 12.15
CA ARG A 277 24.75 -33.31 11.15
C ARG A 277 24.30 -32.92 9.74
N ALA A 278 23.02 -33.04 9.41
CA ALA A 278 22.49 -32.67 8.10
C ALA A 278 22.57 -31.16 7.83
N LEU A 279 22.18 -30.32 8.80
CA LEU A 279 22.35 -28.88 8.72
C LEU A 279 23.83 -28.49 8.57
N SER A 280 24.74 -29.21 9.23
CA SER A 280 26.17 -29.01 9.04
C SER A 280 26.62 -29.39 7.62
N LEU A 281 26.15 -30.51 7.08
CA LEU A 281 26.44 -30.93 5.68
C LEU A 281 25.90 -29.93 4.66
N LEU A 282 24.73 -29.35 4.92
CA LEU A 282 24.06 -28.44 4.03
C LEU A 282 24.68 -27.03 4.07
N ASN A 283 25.10 -26.55 5.24
CA ASN A 283 25.95 -25.35 5.32
C ASN A 283 27.32 -25.57 4.65
N LEU A 284 27.92 -26.75 4.81
CA LEU A 284 29.16 -27.10 4.10
C LEU A 284 28.98 -27.09 2.57
N LEU A 285 27.81 -27.51 2.09
CA LEU A 285 27.44 -27.50 0.67
C LEU A 285 27.37 -26.07 0.11
N ILE A 286 26.69 -25.18 0.84
CA ILE A 286 26.39 -23.79 0.43
C ILE A 286 27.61 -22.88 0.51
N ASP A 287 28.41 -23.02 1.56
CA ASP A 287 29.44 -22.03 1.88
C ASP A 287 30.83 -22.43 1.40
N ARG A 288 31.13 -23.72 1.23
CA ARG A 288 32.47 -24.10 0.80
C ARG A 288 32.62 -24.05 -0.72
N ARG A 289 33.41 -23.08 -1.20
CA ARG A 289 34.30 -23.30 -2.36
C ARG A 289 35.37 -24.30 -1.95
N LEU A 290 35.02 -25.60 -1.90
CA LEU A 290 36.02 -26.64 -1.70
C LEU A 290 36.97 -26.60 -2.90
N THR A 291 38.14 -26.01 -2.69
CA THR A 291 39.29 -26.15 -3.59
C THR A 291 39.47 -27.62 -3.92
N SER A 292 39.82 -27.92 -5.18
CA SER A 292 39.86 -29.28 -5.74
C SER A 292 40.80 -30.27 -5.03
N GLU A 293 41.58 -29.84 -4.03
CA GLU A 293 42.51 -30.71 -3.29
C GLU A 293 42.15 -30.85 -1.81
N PRO A 294 41.85 -32.07 -1.32
CA PRO A 294 41.69 -32.34 0.10
C PRO A 294 43.06 -32.29 0.78
N SER A 295 43.47 -31.11 1.25
CA SER A 295 44.79 -30.88 1.83
C SER A 295 44.94 -31.35 3.29
N SER A 296 43.91 -31.97 3.90
CA SER A 296 44.00 -32.51 5.26
C SER A 296 43.23 -33.83 5.46
N ARG A 297 43.87 -34.80 6.12
CA ARG A 297 43.26 -36.07 6.58
C ARG A 297 42.07 -35.76 7.49
N GLY A 298 40.84 -35.97 7.01
CA GLY A 298 39.62 -35.87 7.81
C GLY A 298 38.57 -34.89 7.30
N GLN A 299 38.83 -34.12 6.23
CA GLN A 299 37.80 -33.31 5.60
C GLN A 299 36.96 -34.14 4.62
N LEU A 300 35.63 -34.09 4.78
CA LEU A 300 34.68 -34.67 3.83
C LEU A 300 34.82 -33.98 2.47
N SER A 301 34.96 -34.76 1.42
CA SER A 301 34.89 -34.26 0.04
C SER A 301 33.48 -33.79 -0.30
N ARG A 302 33.35 -32.92 -1.31
CA ARG A 302 32.07 -32.40 -1.80
C ARG A 302 31.10 -33.54 -2.16
N ALA A 303 31.61 -34.57 -2.83
CA ALA A 303 30.81 -35.74 -3.21
C ALA A 303 30.33 -36.54 -1.98
N GLU A 304 31.16 -36.68 -0.94
CA GLU A 304 30.77 -37.37 0.30
C GLU A 304 29.72 -36.56 1.09
N ALA A 305 29.86 -35.23 1.14
CA ALA A 305 28.88 -34.38 1.80
C ALA A 305 27.52 -34.43 1.10
N VAL A 306 27.50 -34.32 -0.24
CA VAL A 306 26.28 -34.43 -1.06
C VAL A 306 25.66 -35.82 -0.94
N ASN A 307 26.46 -36.89 -0.98
CA ASN A 307 25.95 -38.25 -0.81
C ASN A 307 25.36 -38.45 0.59
N GLY A 308 26.02 -37.96 1.64
CA GLY A 308 25.50 -38.03 3.00
C GLY A 308 24.18 -37.27 3.17
N LEU A 309 24.07 -36.09 2.55
CA LEU A 309 22.83 -35.31 2.56
C LEU A 309 21.72 -36.00 1.77
N SER A 310 22.05 -36.55 0.59
CA SER A 310 21.11 -37.30 -0.24
C SER A 310 20.62 -38.58 0.44
N GLU A 311 21.51 -39.30 1.13
CA GLU A 311 21.15 -40.48 1.93
C GLU A 311 20.26 -40.11 3.12
N TRP A 312 20.50 -38.97 3.76
CA TRP A 312 19.67 -38.49 4.86
C TRP A 312 18.28 -38.04 4.40
N ALA A 313 18.21 -37.22 3.34
CA ALA A 313 16.95 -36.79 2.74
C ALA A 313 16.12 -37.96 2.19
N ALA A 314 16.75 -39.07 1.80
CA ALA A 314 16.05 -40.26 1.32
C ALA A 314 15.50 -41.17 2.45
N GLN A 315 15.84 -40.90 3.72
CA GLN A 315 15.38 -41.74 4.84
C GLN A 315 13.92 -41.49 5.21
N ASP A 316 13.45 -40.25 5.10
CA ASP A 316 12.12 -39.84 5.51
C ASP A 316 11.68 -38.56 4.77
N ASP A 317 10.37 -38.40 4.56
CA ASP A 317 9.80 -37.25 3.86
C ASP A 317 10.08 -35.94 4.64
N GLN A 318 10.06 -35.99 5.98
CA GLN A 318 10.37 -34.85 6.83
C GLN A 318 11.82 -34.38 6.66
N HIS A 319 12.79 -35.31 6.53
CA HIS A 319 14.17 -34.94 6.26
C HIS A 319 14.32 -34.27 4.88
N ARG A 320 13.60 -34.77 3.87
CA ARG A 320 13.57 -34.15 2.54
C ARG A 320 13.01 -32.73 2.60
N GLU A 321 11.90 -32.51 3.31
CA GLU A 321 11.29 -31.20 3.50
C GLU A 321 12.24 -30.23 4.21
N TYR A 322 12.98 -30.68 5.22
CA TYR A 322 14.01 -29.86 5.88
C TYR A 322 15.12 -29.42 4.92
N VAL A 323 15.62 -30.32 4.07
CA VAL A 323 16.63 -29.96 3.07
C VAL A 323 16.08 -28.95 2.07
N LEU A 324 14.83 -29.13 1.64
CA LEU A 324 14.16 -28.21 0.71
C LEU A 324 13.90 -26.84 1.33
N ALA A 325 13.38 -26.77 2.56
CA ALA A 325 13.13 -25.52 3.27
C ALA A 325 14.42 -24.70 3.44
N PHE A 326 15.55 -25.38 3.73
CA PHE A 326 16.84 -24.71 3.81
C PHE A 326 17.35 -24.26 2.43
N ALA A 327 17.16 -25.07 1.39
CA ALA A 327 17.51 -24.69 0.03
C ALA A 327 16.68 -23.46 -0.42
N LEU A 328 15.38 -23.41 -0.10
CA LEU A 328 14.50 -22.27 -0.36
C LEU A 328 14.97 -21.03 0.39
N LEU A 329 15.34 -21.17 1.66
CA LEU A 329 15.92 -20.06 2.44
C LEU A 329 17.20 -19.52 1.79
N HIS A 330 18.07 -20.41 1.31
CA HIS A 330 19.30 -20.02 0.64
C HIS A 330 19.02 -19.23 -0.66
N GLU A 331 18.06 -19.66 -1.45
CA GLU A 331 17.58 -18.95 -2.63
C GLU A 331 16.98 -17.59 -2.26
N ALA A 332 16.10 -17.56 -1.25
CA ALA A 332 15.45 -16.35 -0.76
C ALA A 332 16.47 -15.29 -0.33
N PHE A 333 17.57 -15.68 0.33
CA PHE A 333 18.64 -14.73 0.65
C PHE A 333 19.30 -14.11 -0.58
N ASN A 334 19.54 -14.90 -1.64
CA ASN A 334 20.10 -14.35 -2.89
C ASN A 334 19.17 -13.32 -3.54
N ARG A 335 17.85 -13.45 -3.36
CA ARG A 335 16.86 -12.52 -3.93
C ARG A 335 16.58 -11.31 -3.04
N ASN A 336 16.33 -11.55 -1.76
CA ASN A 336 15.85 -10.54 -0.83
C ASN A 336 16.97 -9.67 -0.27
N LEU A 337 18.22 -10.16 -0.24
CA LEU A 337 19.39 -9.32 0.08
C LEU A 337 19.95 -8.68 -1.18
N SER A 338 19.10 -7.93 -1.90
CA SER A 338 19.50 -7.07 -3.01
C SER A 338 19.53 -5.62 -2.56
N LEU A 339 20.41 -4.81 -3.16
CA LEU A 339 20.54 -3.40 -2.80
C LEU A 339 19.21 -2.65 -2.94
N HIS A 340 18.47 -2.93 -4.01
CA HIS A 340 17.15 -2.34 -4.25
C HIS A 340 16.15 -2.65 -3.12
N ARG A 341 16.03 -3.92 -2.72
CA ARG A 341 15.13 -4.33 -1.63
C ARG A 341 15.56 -3.69 -0.30
N LEU A 342 16.86 -3.68 0.00
CA LEU A 342 17.37 -3.07 1.23
C LEU A 342 17.09 -1.54 1.28
N LEU A 343 17.25 -0.84 0.16
CA LEU A 343 16.93 0.59 0.06
C LEU A 343 15.43 0.85 0.21
N ASP A 344 14.57 0.02 -0.39
CA ASP A 344 13.12 0.20 -0.28
C ASP A 344 12.63 -0.05 1.17
N GLU A 345 13.13 -1.12 1.80
CA GLU A 345 12.83 -1.43 3.20
C GLU A 345 13.35 -0.36 4.16
N SER A 346 14.45 0.33 3.82
CA SER A 346 15.02 1.42 4.63
C SER A 346 14.01 2.55 4.90
N LYS A 347 13.07 2.79 3.98
CA LYS A 347 12.00 3.79 4.17
C LYS A 347 11.08 3.45 5.34
N SER A 348 10.92 2.17 5.63
CA SER A 348 10.02 1.64 6.68
C SER A 348 10.75 1.26 7.97
N GLN A 349 12.08 1.14 7.95
CA GLN A 349 12.88 0.73 9.09
C GLN A 349 13.35 1.92 9.93
N SER A 350 13.09 1.88 11.23
CA SER A 350 13.56 2.88 12.20
C SER A 350 14.86 2.49 12.91
N SER A 351 15.35 1.25 12.71
CA SER A 351 16.55 0.75 13.38
C SER A 351 17.83 1.44 12.88
N ALA A 352 18.52 2.17 13.77
CA ALA A 352 19.80 2.81 13.45
C ALA A 352 20.87 1.79 13.03
N ASP A 353 20.87 0.59 13.63
CA ASP A 353 21.83 -0.47 13.29
C ASP A 353 21.58 -1.03 11.87
N TYR A 354 20.31 -1.10 11.44
CA TYR A 354 19.96 -1.49 10.07
C TYR A 354 20.52 -0.48 9.06
N HIS A 355 20.27 0.80 9.28
CA HIS A 355 20.77 1.88 8.43
C HIS A 355 22.30 1.93 8.38
N GLN A 356 22.96 1.62 9.50
CA GLN A 356 24.40 1.49 9.52
C GLN A 356 24.89 0.33 8.65
N VAL A 357 24.28 -0.86 8.74
CA VAL A 357 24.63 -1.99 7.88
C VAL A 357 24.40 -1.65 6.41
N LEU A 358 23.28 -1.00 6.07
CA LEU A 358 22.99 -0.59 4.71
C LEU A 358 24.03 0.41 4.17
N ALA A 359 24.39 1.42 4.96
CA ALA A 359 25.42 2.38 4.58
C ALA A 359 26.79 1.71 4.36
N GLU A 360 27.16 0.77 5.22
CA GLU A 360 28.38 -0.04 5.05
C GLU A 360 28.35 -0.86 3.76
N MET A 361 27.22 -1.51 3.45
CA MET A 361 27.08 -2.33 2.24
C MET A 361 27.08 -1.49 0.96
N VAL A 362 26.46 -0.31 0.97
CA VAL A 362 26.52 0.64 -0.15
C VAL A 362 27.96 1.07 -0.40
N HIS A 363 28.67 1.46 0.66
CA HIS A 363 30.05 1.91 0.53
C HIS A 363 30.97 0.80 -0.01
N GLU A 364 30.84 -0.43 0.49
CA GLU A 364 31.61 -1.58 -0.01
C GLU A 364 31.27 -1.95 -1.45
N PHE A 365 30.00 -1.83 -1.83
CA PHE A 365 29.56 -2.06 -3.20
C PHE A 365 30.11 -0.99 -4.18
N GLU A 366 30.21 0.27 -3.74
CA GLU A 366 30.80 1.37 -4.51
C GLU A 366 32.33 1.27 -4.62
N ASP A 367 33.00 0.79 -3.57
CA ASP A 367 34.45 0.64 -3.51
C ASP A 367 34.97 -0.58 -4.30
N GLU A 368 34.11 -1.56 -4.61
CA GLU A 368 34.49 -2.68 -5.48
C GLU A 368 34.73 -2.17 -6.91
N PRO A 369 35.95 -2.31 -7.47
CA PRO A 369 36.21 -1.84 -8.81
C PRO A 369 35.30 -2.59 -9.80
N ALA A 370 34.65 -1.86 -10.71
CA ALA A 370 33.69 -2.41 -11.68
C ALA A 370 34.20 -3.62 -12.50
N SER A 371 35.52 -3.87 -12.52
CA SER A 371 36.15 -5.02 -13.16
C SER A 371 36.15 -6.32 -12.34
N THR A 372 35.80 -6.30 -11.05
CA THR A 372 35.84 -7.48 -10.17
C THR A 372 34.50 -8.13 -9.93
N ILE A 373 33.37 -7.50 -10.24
CA ILE A 373 32.04 -8.09 -10.05
C ILE A 373 31.73 -9.04 -11.22
N PRO A 374 31.83 -10.38 -11.05
CA PRO A 374 31.59 -11.33 -12.12
C PRO A 374 30.08 -11.47 -12.29
N GLY A 375 29.49 -10.80 -13.28
CA GLY A 375 28.05 -10.92 -13.57
C GLY A 375 27.36 -9.61 -13.93
N LEU A 376 27.95 -8.45 -13.60
CA LEU A 376 27.49 -7.13 -14.08
C LEU A 376 28.06 -6.80 -15.47
N THR A 377 28.01 -7.75 -16.40
CA THR A 377 27.92 -7.34 -17.81
C THR A 377 26.49 -6.86 -18.01
N LEU A 378 26.28 -5.56 -18.22
CA LEU A 378 25.09 -5.06 -18.91
C LEU A 378 24.95 -5.90 -20.20
N ARG A 379 24.10 -6.92 -20.14
CA ARG A 379 23.96 -7.96 -21.16
C ARG A 379 23.34 -7.29 -22.38
N ASP A 380 24.11 -7.12 -23.45
CA ASP A 380 23.56 -6.72 -24.75
C ASP A 380 22.43 -7.71 -25.12
N LYS A 381 21.20 -7.19 -25.23
CA LYS A 381 19.98 -8.00 -25.45
C LYS A 381 20.11 -8.87 -26.71
N PRO A 382 19.83 -10.18 -26.66
CA PRO A 382 19.63 -10.98 -27.87
C PRO A 382 18.27 -10.66 -28.49
N ALA A 383 18.20 -10.57 -29.82
CA ALA A 383 16.94 -10.37 -30.55
C ALA A 383 16.03 -11.63 -30.45
N ILE A 384 14.84 -11.52 -29.86
CA ILE A 384 13.89 -12.64 -29.67
C ILE A 384 12.72 -12.58 -30.70
N ASN A 385 12.26 -13.74 -31.16
CA ASN A 385 11.31 -13.98 -32.25
C ASN A 385 9.84 -14.12 -31.77
N ARG A 386 8.89 -13.43 -32.44
CA ARG A 386 7.53 -13.07 -31.98
C ARG A 386 6.47 -14.19 -31.85
N ARG A 387 6.72 -15.42 -32.31
CA ARG A 387 5.64 -16.43 -32.46
C ARG A 387 5.39 -17.33 -31.24
N THR A 388 6.31 -17.40 -30.29
CA THR A 388 6.17 -18.31 -29.14
C THR A 388 5.27 -17.72 -28.06
N VAL A 389 5.26 -16.40 -27.87
CA VAL A 389 4.54 -15.68 -26.80
C VAL A 389 3.02 -15.84 -26.88
N SER A 390 2.44 -15.92 -28.08
CA SER A 390 0.98 -15.92 -28.27
C SER A 390 0.29 -17.21 -27.80
N TRP A 391 1.01 -18.33 -27.76
CA TRP A 391 0.45 -19.61 -27.34
C TRP A 391 0.41 -19.76 -25.82
N LEU A 392 1.21 -18.99 -25.08
CA LEU A 392 1.22 -19.01 -23.62
C LEU A 392 -0.01 -18.34 -22.98
N VAL A 393 -0.64 -17.43 -23.71
CA VAL A 393 -1.72 -16.56 -23.22
C VAL A 393 -3.10 -17.24 -23.26
N ALA A 394 -3.39 -18.04 -24.30
CA ALA A 394 -4.70 -18.70 -24.45
C ALA A 394 -4.96 -19.81 -23.40
N VAL A 395 -3.89 -20.20 -22.75
CA VAL A 395 -3.67 -21.44 -22.04
C VAL A 395 -3.92 -21.04 -20.55
N ALA A 396 -3.42 -19.87 -20.11
CA ALA A 396 -3.73 -19.27 -18.80
C ALA A 396 -5.21 -18.88 -18.63
N ALA A 397 -5.92 -18.59 -19.72
CA ALA A 397 -7.33 -18.21 -19.69
C ALA A 397 -8.30 -19.38 -19.39
N ALA A 398 -7.93 -20.62 -19.73
CA ALA A 398 -8.78 -21.79 -19.50
C ALA A 398 -8.75 -22.27 -18.04
N VAL A 399 -7.59 -22.15 -17.39
CA VAL A 399 -7.35 -22.48 -15.98
C VAL A 399 -8.18 -21.60 -15.03
N LEU A 400 -8.26 -20.30 -15.34
CA LEU A 400 -8.99 -19.33 -14.50
C LEU A 400 -10.51 -19.56 -14.51
N LEU A 401 -11.06 -20.19 -15.55
CA LEU A 401 -12.50 -20.50 -15.65
C LEU A 401 -12.89 -21.75 -14.83
N ALA A 402 -11.99 -22.70 -14.63
CA ALA A 402 -12.29 -23.93 -13.89
C ALA A 402 -12.31 -23.71 -12.37
N VAL A 403 -11.39 -22.89 -11.84
CA VAL A 403 -11.32 -22.60 -10.40
C VAL A 403 -12.49 -21.74 -9.90
N GLY A 404 -13.02 -20.88 -10.77
CA GLY A 404 -14.20 -20.06 -10.46
C GLY A 404 -15.47 -20.87 -10.18
N LEU A 405 -15.58 -22.10 -10.71
CA LEU A 405 -16.75 -22.95 -10.53
C LEU A 405 -16.75 -23.76 -9.21
N VAL A 406 -15.58 -24.04 -8.63
CA VAL A 406 -15.45 -24.89 -7.42
C VAL A 406 -15.70 -24.09 -6.13
N ARG A 407 -15.38 -22.79 -6.10
CA ARG A 407 -15.59 -21.93 -4.92
C ARG A 407 -17.05 -21.52 -4.66
N TRP A 408 -17.95 -21.79 -5.60
CA TRP A 408 -19.35 -21.36 -5.54
C TRP A 408 -20.29 -22.30 -4.75
N GLN A 409 -19.81 -23.42 -4.19
CA GLN A 409 -20.69 -24.48 -3.66
C GLN A 409 -20.60 -24.88 -2.17
N THR A 410 -19.86 -24.20 -1.28
CA THR A 410 -19.81 -24.60 0.15
C THR A 410 -20.44 -23.57 1.12
N PRO A 411 -21.47 -23.95 1.92
CA PRO A 411 -22.17 -23.04 2.84
C PRO A 411 -21.50 -22.94 4.22
N ARG A 412 -21.51 -21.74 4.82
CA ARG A 412 -21.00 -21.50 6.19
C ARG A 412 -22.12 -21.59 7.25
N PRO A 413 -21.82 -22.10 8.48
CA PRO A 413 -22.79 -22.29 9.54
C PRO A 413 -22.85 -21.14 10.56
N THR A 414 -23.97 -21.12 11.28
CA THR A 414 -24.54 -20.08 12.12
C THR A 414 -23.98 -19.98 13.54
N GLU A 415 -24.09 -18.75 14.05
CA GLU A 415 -23.90 -18.19 15.39
C GLU A 415 -24.69 -18.87 16.53
N GLN A 416 -24.14 -18.92 17.76
CA GLN A 416 -24.91 -19.25 18.98
C GLN A 416 -24.31 -18.68 20.29
N ASP A 417 -25.21 -18.22 21.17
CA ASP A 417 -25.12 -17.33 22.35
C ASP A 417 -24.51 -17.83 23.70
N ALA A 418 -24.17 -16.82 24.54
CA ALA A 418 -24.30 -16.66 26.02
C ALA A 418 -23.20 -17.21 26.98
N PRO A 419 -23.19 -16.83 28.30
CA PRO A 419 -23.25 -15.51 28.98
C PRO A 419 -22.14 -15.32 30.08
N GLY A 420 -22.07 -14.12 30.71
CA GLY A 420 -21.00 -13.70 31.66
C GLY A 420 -20.96 -14.33 33.06
N PRO A 421 -20.10 -13.81 33.97
CA PRO A 421 -20.60 -13.42 35.30
C PRO A 421 -19.92 -12.18 35.94
N ALA A 422 -20.49 -11.81 37.08
CA ALA A 422 -20.40 -10.54 37.80
C ALA A 422 -19.38 -10.47 38.95
N LEU A 423 -19.28 -9.25 39.52
CA LEU A 423 -19.00 -8.86 40.93
C LEU A 423 -17.59 -9.11 41.53
N ALA A 424 -16.94 -8.02 41.96
CA ALA A 424 -16.50 -7.86 43.34
C ALA A 424 -16.23 -6.38 43.71
N ALA A 425 -16.91 -5.95 44.77
CA ALA A 425 -16.74 -4.67 45.45
C ALA A 425 -15.42 -4.60 46.23
N ARG A 426 -14.87 -3.38 46.39
CA ARG A 426 -14.04 -3.10 47.57
C ARG A 426 -14.15 -1.64 48.03
N GLU A 427 -14.66 -1.57 49.25
CA GLU A 427 -14.87 -0.48 50.19
C GLU A 427 -13.56 0.11 50.72
N ALA A 428 -13.43 1.44 50.78
CA ALA A 428 -12.39 2.13 51.56
C ALA A 428 -12.81 3.54 51.99
N ALA A 429 -13.26 3.60 53.25
CA ALA A 429 -13.09 4.61 54.29
C ALA A 429 -12.85 6.11 53.96
N ALA A 430 -13.76 6.93 54.50
CA ALA A 430 -13.60 8.35 54.78
C ALA A 430 -12.57 8.65 55.89
N PRO A 431 -12.11 9.92 55.99
CA PRO A 431 -12.06 10.54 57.31
C PRO A 431 -12.69 11.93 57.37
N GLU A 432 -13.04 12.27 58.61
CA GLU A 432 -13.92 13.32 59.07
C GLU A 432 -13.33 14.74 59.06
N ALA A 433 -14.26 15.67 58.92
CA ALA A 433 -14.28 17.08 59.24
C ALA A 433 -13.32 17.60 60.33
N ARG A 434 -12.67 18.72 60.01
CA ARG A 434 -12.26 19.75 60.97
C ARG A 434 -12.55 21.14 60.40
N GLU A 435 -13.34 21.90 61.14
CA GLU A 435 -13.52 23.35 61.07
C GLU A 435 -13.47 23.88 62.53
N PRO A 436 -13.42 25.19 62.78
CA PRO A 436 -12.76 26.28 62.05
C PRO A 436 -12.03 27.23 63.03
N ASN A 437 -10.95 27.91 62.62
CA ASN A 437 -10.68 29.25 63.14
C ASN A 437 -9.58 29.96 62.36
N GLU A 438 -9.90 31.18 61.95
CA GLU A 438 -9.06 32.38 61.81
C GLU A 438 -9.35 33.09 60.49
N THR A 439 -10.19 34.13 60.59
CA THR A 439 -10.26 35.26 59.66
C THR A 439 -8.99 36.10 59.75
N PRO A 440 -8.32 36.39 58.62
CA PRO A 440 -7.62 37.64 58.44
C PRO A 440 -8.19 38.45 57.28
N THR A 441 -8.46 39.71 57.60
CA THR A 441 -8.14 40.91 56.82
C THR A 441 -8.38 40.88 55.31
N LYS A 442 -9.40 41.64 54.90
CA LYS A 442 -9.75 42.06 53.55
C LYS A 442 -8.63 42.91 52.92
N GLU A 443 -7.58 42.25 52.43
CA GLU A 443 -6.76 42.78 51.34
C GLU A 443 -7.62 42.80 50.07
N GLU A 444 -7.72 43.98 49.48
CA GLU A 444 -8.38 44.22 48.21
C GLU A 444 -7.55 43.53 47.12
N LEU A 445 -7.84 42.24 46.93
CA LEU A 445 -7.23 41.34 45.97
C LEU A 445 -7.28 42.00 44.59
N ALA A 446 -6.11 42.35 44.04
CA ALA A 446 -5.98 42.64 42.61
C ALA A 446 -6.63 41.47 41.86
N ALA A 447 -7.51 41.78 40.90
CA ALA A 447 -8.14 40.75 40.07
C ALA A 447 -7.03 39.83 39.53
N PRO A 448 -7.17 38.49 39.66
CA PRO A 448 -6.16 37.57 39.17
C PRO A 448 -5.89 37.86 37.69
N GLU A 449 -4.61 37.89 37.31
CA GLU A 449 -4.24 38.06 35.91
C GLU A 449 -4.91 36.94 35.08
N PRO A 450 -5.50 37.28 33.92
CA PRO A 450 -6.25 36.31 33.12
C PRO A 450 -5.33 35.18 32.67
N VAL A 451 -5.73 33.94 32.96
CA VAL A 451 -4.92 32.74 32.68
C VAL A 451 -4.76 32.57 31.18
N VAL A 452 -3.52 32.49 30.68
CA VAL A 452 -3.24 32.15 29.29
C VAL A 452 -3.46 30.66 29.08
N VAL A 453 -4.31 30.29 28.12
CA VAL A 453 -4.68 28.89 27.82
C VAL A 453 -4.08 28.39 26.52
N ALA A 454 -3.79 29.29 25.58
CA ALA A 454 -3.20 28.95 24.28
C ALA A 454 -2.48 30.16 23.65
N SER A 455 -1.82 29.93 22.52
CA SER A 455 -1.17 30.98 21.71
C SER A 455 -1.46 30.76 20.22
N ILE A 456 -1.66 31.84 19.47
CA ILE A 456 -1.83 31.77 18.02
C ILE A 456 -0.45 31.60 17.39
N THR A 457 -0.22 30.50 16.67
CA THR A 457 1.07 30.24 16.01
C THR A 457 1.06 30.69 14.57
N THR A 458 -0.08 30.60 13.88
CA THR A 458 -0.24 30.95 12.46
C THR A 458 -1.58 31.61 12.23
N ALA A 459 -1.63 32.65 11.39
CA ALA A 459 -2.85 33.30 10.95
C ALA A 459 -2.72 33.66 9.46
N LEU A 460 -3.55 33.07 8.61
CA LEU A 460 -3.54 33.26 7.16
C LEU A 460 -4.86 33.86 6.68
N ASP A 461 -4.78 34.98 5.95
CA ASP A 461 -5.92 35.68 5.30
C ASP A 461 -7.09 35.99 6.24
N VAL A 462 -6.78 36.29 7.50
CA VAL A 462 -7.80 36.52 8.51
C VAL A 462 -8.46 37.87 8.30
N ALA A 463 -9.78 37.88 8.07
CA ALA A 463 -10.54 39.11 7.83
C ALA A 463 -11.96 39.05 8.41
N ASN A 464 -12.49 40.22 8.76
CA ASN A 464 -13.88 40.44 9.15
C ASN A 464 -14.58 41.25 8.05
N THR A 465 -15.70 40.74 7.54
CA THR A 465 -16.52 41.39 6.52
C THR A 465 -17.41 42.49 7.12
N ASP A 466 -17.79 42.40 8.40
CA ASP A 466 -18.59 43.44 9.05
C ASP A 466 -17.72 44.49 9.77
N VAL A 467 -17.18 45.42 8.99
CA VAL A 467 -16.41 46.58 9.49
C VAL A 467 -17.27 47.55 10.32
N ASN A 468 -18.60 47.38 10.33
CA ASN A 468 -19.56 48.27 10.99
C ASN A 468 -20.27 47.65 12.19
N ALA A 469 -19.98 46.39 12.55
CA ALA A 469 -20.51 45.75 13.75
C ALA A 469 -20.09 46.57 14.99
N PRO A 470 -21.04 47.06 15.82
CA PRO A 470 -20.72 47.92 16.97
C PRO A 470 -20.02 47.21 18.14
N THR A 471 -19.58 45.95 17.97
CA THR A 471 -18.91 45.20 19.04
C THR A 471 -17.50 45.74 19.24
N PRO A 472 -17.21 46.35 20.40
CA PRO A 472 -15.86 46.74 20.73
C PRO A 472 -15.11 45.46 21.17
N TYR A 473 -13.87 45.26 20.72
CA TYR A 473 -12.87 44.31 21.28
C TYR A 473 -12.78 42.87 20.76
N ALA A 474 -12.99 42.58 19.47
CA ALA A 474 -12.32 41.41 18.86
C ALA A 474 -11.21 41.92 17.95
N GLU A 475 -10.01 42.12 18.50
CA GLU A 475 -8.81 42.28 17.67
C GLU A 475 -8.68 41.03 16.78
N LEU A 476 -8.40 41.24 15.49
CA LEU A 476 -8.20 40.11 14.57
C LEU A 476 -7.09 39.20 15.12
N PRO A 477 -7.23 37.87 15.03
CA PRO A 477 -6.18 36.94 15.40
C PRO A 477 -4.86 37.28 14.69
N ILE A 478 -3.79 37.50 15.45
CA ILE A 478 -2.44 37.76 14.93
C ILE A 478 -1.51 36.67 15.47
N ALA A 479 -0.60 36.18 14.61
CA ALA A 479 0.42 35.23 15.01
C ALA A 479 1.30 35.79 16.15
N GLY A 480 1.51 34.98 17.18
CA GLY A 480 2.22 35.32 18.40
C GLY A 480 1.35 35.88 19.54
N ALA A 481 0.05 36.12 19.31
CA ALA A 481 -0.84 36.58 20.37
C ALA A 481 -1.25 35.43 21.30
N ASP A 482 -1.31 35.74 22.60
CA ASP A 482 -1.81 34.84 23.64
C ASP A 482 -3.35 34.83 23.65
N ILE A 483 -3.92 33.67 23.98
CA ILE A 483 -5.35 33.46 24.19
C ILE A 483 -5.58 33.19 25.66
N HIS A 484 -6.43 33.99 26.29
CA HIS A 484 -6.80 33.86 27.69
C HIS A 484 -8.07 33.03 27.87
N GLU A 485 -8.24 32.44 29.05
CA GLU A 485 -9.46 31.75 29.47
C GLU A 485 -10.70 32.65 29.30
N GLY A 486 -11.73 32.13 28.65
CA GLY A 486 -12.97 32.83 28.32
C GLY A 486 -12.86 33.77 27.11
N GLN A 487 -11.69 33.87 26.46
CA GLN A 487 -11.52 34.72 25.29
C GLN A 487 -12.26 34.13 24.08
N ARG A 488 -13.01 35.00 23.40
CA ARG A 488 -13.71 34.69 22.16
C ARG A 488 -12.86 35.08 20.95
N LEU A 489 -12.67 34.16 20.02
CA LEU A 489 -12.12 34.44 18.69
C LEU A 489 -13.26 34.40 17.67
N GLN A 490 -13.33 35.42 16.82
CA GLN A 490 -14.34 35.50 15.77
C GLN A 490 -13.74 36.12 14.53
N PHE A 491 -13.87 35.41 13.40
CA PHE A 491 -13.48 35.94 12.10
C PHE A 491 -14.29 35.34 10.95
N ASP A 492 -14.48 36.09 9.87
CA ASP A 492 -15.34 35.69 8.74
C ASP A 492 -14.58 34.92 7.65
N GLN A 493 -13.29 35.20 7.49
CA GLN A 493 -12.42 34.57 6.49
C GLN A 493 -11.04 34.28 7.08
N GLY A 494 -10.35 33.30 6.50
CA GLY A 494 -8.98 32.92 6.86
C GLY A 494 -8.89 31.63 7.67
N VAL A 495 -7.66 31.26 8.04
CA VAL A 495 -7.35 30.08 8.84
C VAL A 495 -6.37 30.45 9.94
N VAL A 496 -6.62 29.96 11.16
CA VAL A 496 -5.80 30.24 12.34
C VAL A 496 -5.37 28.94 13.00
N ARG A 497 -4.06 28.78 13.23
CA ARG A 497 -3.51 27.72 14.07
C ARG A 497 -3.30 28.24 15.48
N VAL A 498 -3.80 27.50 16.45
CA VAL A 498 -3.65 27.76 17.87
C VAL A 498 -2.93 26.57 18.51
N LEU A 499 -1.87 26.86 19.27
CA LEU A 499 -1.17 25.88 20.09
C LEU A 499 -1.55 26.10 21.56
N ALA A 500 -2.25 25.12 22.12
CA ALA A 500 -2.62 25.12 23.52
C ALA A 500 -1.41 24.87 24.43
N MET A 501 -1.49 25.31 25.68
CA MET A 501 -0.40 25.10 26.66
C MET A 501 -0.11 23.62 26.94
N THR A 502 -1.06 22.74 26.65
CA THR A 502 -0.94 21.27 26.72
C THR A 502 -0.26 20.63 25.50
N GLN A 503 0.18 21.43 24.53
CA GLN A 503 0.70 21.00 23.22
C GLN A 503 -0.35 20.41 22.28
N CYS A 504 -1.64 20.53 22.61
CA CYS A 504 -2.70 20.26 21.65
C CYS A 504 -2.76 21.38 20.62
N GLU A 505 -3.12 21.02 19.40
CA GLU A 505 -3.24 21.96 18.29
C GLU A 505 -4.70 22.09 17.87
N TRP A 506 -5.11 23.33 17.59
CA TRP A 506 -6.40 23.65 17.01
C TRP A 506 -6.21 24.40 15.70
N VAL A 507 -6.93 24.00 14.67
CA VAL A 507 -7.02 24.72 13.39
C VAL A 507 -8.44 25.26 13.23
N LEU A 508 -8.58 26.57 13.10
CA LEU A 508 -9.85 27.29 12.99
C LEU A 508 -10.01 27.81 11.55
N GLU A 509 -11.14 27.53 10.90
CA GLU A 509 -11.44 27.99 9.54
C GLU A 509 -12.66 28.93 9.55
N GLY A 510 -12.48 30.14 8.99
CA GLY A 510 -13.50 31.17 8.91
C GLY A 510 -14.60 30.83 7.90
N PRO A 511 -15.88 31.18 8.14
CA PRO A 511 -16.37 31.95 9.28
C PRO A 511 -16.43 31.13 10.56
N VAL A 512 -15.89 31.65 11.66
CA VAL A 512 -15.83 30.96 12.95
C VAL A 512 -16.13 31.89 14.12
N ALA A 513 -16.79 31.35 15.14
CA ALA A 513 -16.95 31.95 16.46
C ALA A 513 -16.69 30.88 17.52
N VAL A 514 -15.61 31.04 18.28
CA VAL A 514 -15.14 30.05 19.26
C VAL A 514 -14.71 30.73 20.56
N VAL A 515 -15.00 30.10 21.70
CA VAL A 515 -14.56 30.54 23.04
C VAL A 515 -13.63 29.50 23.65
N PHE A 516 -12.45 29.92 24.10
CA PHE A 516 -11.48 29.03 24.74
C PHE A 516 -11.69 29.02 26.25
N HIS A 517 -12.20 27.91 26.80
CA HIS A 517 -12.41 27.76 28.25
C HIS A 517 -11.18 27.20 28.95
N SER A 518 -10.41 26.34 28.29
CA SER A 518 -9.11 25.87 28.78
C SER A 518 -8.19 25.51 27.62
N ALA A 519 -7.01 24.97 27.91
CA ALA A 519 -6.11 24.45 26.90
C ALA A 519 -6.73 23.25 26.13
N GLU A 520 -7.61 22.48 26.78
CA GLU A 520 -8.23 21.28 26.24
C GLU A 520 -9.72 21.44 25.90
N ARG A 521 -10.38 22.52 26.36
CA ARG A 521 -11.83 22.73 26.17
C ARG A 521 -12.12 24.03 25.43
N VAL A 522 -12.88 23.89 24.34
CA VAL A 522 -13.36 25.01 23.53
C VAL A 522 -14.87 24.91 23.32
N GLU A 523 -15.52 26.05 23.15
CA GLU A 523 -16.93 26.15 22.77
C GLU A 523 -17.02 26.72 21.36
N LEU A 524 -17.49 25.91 20.41
CA LEU A 524 -17.69 26.29 19.02
C LEU A 524 -19.14 26.72 18.81
N GLU A 525 -19.37 28.02 18.63
CA GLU A 525 -20.71 28.55 18.37
C GLU A 525 -21.11 28.42 16.90
N ARG A 526 -20.13 28.58 16.00
CA ARG A 526 -20.29 28.55 14.54
C ARG A 526 -18.94 28.30 13.87
N GLY A 527 -18.93 27.64 12.72
CA GLY A 527 -17.75 27.49 11.88
C GLY A 527 -17.13 26.10 11.94
N LYS A 528 -15.85 26.00 11.62
CA LYS A 528 -15.12 24.73 11.61
C LYS A 528 -13.89 24.80 12.50
N ILE A 529 -13.64 23.72 13.23
CA ILE A 529 -12.44 23.51 14.02
C ILE A 529 -11.90 22.10 13.80
N VAL A 530 -10.58 21.96 13.73
CA VAL A 530 -9.89 20.66 13.83
C VAL A 530 -9.10 20.66 15.12
N GLY A 531 -9.28 19.61 15.94
CA GLY A 531 -8.47 19.35 17.11
C GLY A 531 -7.48 18.22 16.84
N HIS A 532 -6.22 18.40 17.21
CA HIS A 532 -5.21 17.35 17.19
C HIS A 532 -4.56 17.23 18.57
N ASN A 533 -4.83 16.12 19.24
CA ASN A 533 -4.34 15.87 20.59
C ASN A 533 -2.99 15.18 20.63
N ARG A 534 -1.93 15.98 20.81
CA ARG A 534 -0.57 15.46 21.03
C ARG A 534 -0.24 15.21 22.51
N SER A 535 -1.16 15.51 23.42
CA SER A 535 -0.88 15.57 24.86
C SER A 535 -0.92 14.21 25.57
N GLY A 536 -1.42 13.16 24.91
CA GLY A 536 -1.33 11.76 25.36
C GLY A 536 -1.98 11.45 26.72
N GLY A 537 -2.85 12.31 27.25
CA GLY A 537 -3.42 12.08 28.58
C GLY A 537 -4.60 12.95 29.02
N ARG A 538 -5.00 13.97 28.26
CA ARG A 538 -6.24 14.71 28.51
C ARG A 538 -7.06 14.80 27.23
N PRO A 539 -8.38 14.54 27.29
CA PRO A 539 -9.23 14.61 26.11
C PRO A 539 -9.39 16.07 25.67
N LEU A 540 -9.36 16.30 24.36
CA LEU A 540 -9.86 17.54 23.78
C LEU A 540 -11.40 17.52 23.79
N VAL A 541 -12.00 18.63 24.21
CA VAL A 541 -13.45 18.76 24.30
C VAL A 541 -13.90 19.95 23.47
N VAL A 542 -14.72 19.68 22.45
CA VAL A 542 -15.42 20.70 21.67
C VAL A 542 -16.88 20.70 22.12
N GLN A 543 -17.29 21.78 22.79
CA GLN A 543 -18.68 22.05 23.12
C GLN A 543 -19.33 22.76 21.93
N ALA A 544 -20.28 22.11 21.26
CA ALA A 544 -21.12 22.70 20.23
C ALA A 544 -22.52 23.02 20.79
N PRO A 545 -23.37 23.76 20.06
CA PRO A 545 -24.67 24.22 20.57
C PRO A 545 -25.64 23.10 20.94
N ASN A 546 -25.54 21.93 20.31
CA ASN A 546 -26.42 20.78 20.52
C ASN A 546 -25.67 19.46 20.80
N ALA A 547 -24.34 19.50 20.92
CA ALA A 547 -23.50 18.32 21.13
C ALA A 547 -22.22 18.66 21.90
N GLN A 548 -21.67 17.66 22.59
CA GLN A 548 -20.33 17.67 23.13
C GLN A 548 -19.51 16.57 22.42
N VAL A 549 -18.35 16.93 21.91
CA VAL A 549 -17.40 16.02 21.27
C VAL A 549 -16.18 15.90 22.16
N GLU A 550 -15.89 14.69 22.61
CA GLU A 550 -14.76 14.37 23.47
C GLU A 550 -13.80 13.43 22.74
N ASP A 551 -12.55 13.85 22.64
CA ASP A 551 -11.48 13.12 22.00
C ASP A 551 -10.90 12.02 22.89
N LEU A 552 -10.62 10.85 22.31
CA LEU A 552 -9.98 9.71 22.98
C LEU A 552 -8.50 9.52 22.57
N GLY A 553 -7.88 10.51 21.94
CA GLY A 553 -6.47 10.57 21.55
C GLY A 553 -6.25 10.68 20.04
N THR A 554 -6.78 11.73 19.40
CA THR A 554 -7.03 11.74 17.95
C THR A 554 -6.81 13.07 17.22
N GLU A 555 -6.97 13.01 15.90
CA GLU A 555 -7.29 14.15 15.04
C GLU A 555 -8.75 14.06 14.53
N PHE A 556 -9.54 15.09 14.81
CA PHE A 556 -10.96 15.16 14.44
C PHE A 556 -11.39 16.60 14.09
N GLY A 557 -12.34 16.71 13.16
CA GLY A 557 -12.99 17.95 12.77
C GLY A 557 -14.40 18.07 13.36
N VAL A 558 -14.77 19.27 13.80
CA VAL A 558 -16.14 19.62 14.21
C VAL A 558 -16.59 20.85 13.45
N SER A 559 -17.74 20.78 12.81
CA SER A 559 -18.38 21.92 12.15
C SER A 559 -19.75 22.21 12.74
N VAL A 560 -20.07 23.50 12.89
CA VAL A 560 -21.38 23.99 13.30
C VAL A 560 -21.88 24.93 12.21
N ASP A 561 -22.93 24.50 11.50
CA ASP A 561 -23.52 25.29 10.44
C ASP A 561 -24.50 26.35 10.97
N ASN A 562 -25.08 27.14 10.05
CA ASN A 562 -25.99 28.22 10.42
C ASN A 562 -27.32 27.72 11.02
N ASP A 563 -27.67 26.45 10.77
CA ASP A 563 -28.86 25.81 11.32
C ASP A 563 -28.58 25.17 12.69
N LEU A 564 -27.36 25.36 13.22
CA LEU A 564 -26.86 24.75 14.46
C LEU A 564 -26.76 23.23 14.38
N ALA A 565 -26.68 22.66 13.18
CA ALA A 565 -26.32 21.25 13.04
C ALA A 565 -24.82 21.10 13.28
N THR A 566 -24.46 20.09 14.09
CA THR A 566 -23.07 19.77 14.41
C THR A 566 -22.65 18.54 13.63
N ARG A 567 -21.64 18.66 12.77
CA ARG A 567 -21.00 17.51 12.11
C ARG A 567 -19.64 17.24 12.73
N VAL A 568 -19.33 15.96 12.88
CA VAL A 568 -18.07 15.47 13.40
C VAL A 568 -17.47 14.51 12.39
N ALA A 569 -16.19 14.70 12.07
CA ALA A 569 -15.41 13.86 11.18
C ALA A 569 -14.14 13.40 11.92
N VAL A 570 -13.85 12.11 11.90
CA VAL A 570 -12.67 11.56 12.59
C VAL A 570 -11.67 11.06 11.57
N TYR A 571 -10.45 11.60 11.65
CA TYR A 571 -9.37 11.29 10.71
C TYR A 571 -8.44 10.20 11.24
N GLU A 572 -8.20 10.20 12.56
CA GLU A 572 -7.36 9.24 13.27
C GLU A 572 -8.01 8.86 14.60
N GLY A 573 -7.81 7.64 15.10
CA GLY A 573 -8.37 7.11 16.36
C GLY A 573 -9.90 7.21 16.54
N SER A 574 -10.41 7.51 17.74
CA SER A 574 -11.85 7.64 18.01
C SER A 574 -12.25 8.86 18.87
N VAL A 575 -13.51 9.29 18.70
CA VAL A 575 -14.15 10.33 19.52
C VAL A 575 -15.50 9.85 20.06
N ALA A 576 -15.90 10.42 21.19
CA ALA A 576 -17.22 10.24 21.79
C ALA A 576 -18.06 11.50 21.56
N MET A 577 -19.20 11.35 20.90
CA MET A 577 -20.16 12.43 20.68
C MET A 577 -21.42 12.22 21.52
N THR A 578 -21.79 13.21 22.31
CA THR A 578 -23.00 13.18 23.16
C THR A 578 -23.90 14.35 22.80
N ALA A 579 -25.17 14.11 22.46
CA ALA A 579 -26.11 15.22 22.26
C ALA A 579 -26.60 15.81 23.58
N GLY A 580 -26.87 17.12 23.54
CA GLY A 580 -27.42 17.85 24.66
C GLY A 580 -26.61 19.10 25.00
N THR A 581 -27.29 20.06 25.61
CA THR A 581 -26.75 21.38 25.94
C THR A 581 -26.49 21.57 27.43
N GLU A 582 -27.09 20.72 28.27
CA GLU A 582 -26.99 20.79 29.73
C GLU A 582 -26.23 19.59 30.30
N GLU A 583 -25.30 19.84 31.23
CA GLU A 583 -24.53 18.81 31.95
C GLU A 583 -25.41 17.69 32.53
N LYS A 584 -26.64 18.01 32.96
CA LYS A 584 -27.60 17.01 33.43
C LYS A 584 -28.09 16.07 32.33
N SER A 585 -28.39 16.60 31.15
CA SER A 585 -28.83 15.78 30.00
C SER A 585 -27.69 14.98 29.38
N LEU A 586 -26.46 15.51 29.41
CA LEU A 586 -25.26 14.83 28.95
C LEU A 586 -24.94 13.58 29.79
N SER A 587 -25.22 13.60 31.10
CA SER A 587 -24.96 12.47 32.00
C SER A 587 -25.87 11.26 31.79
N GLU A 588 -27.03 11.43 31.16
CA GLU A 588 -28.00 10.36 30.89
C GLU A 588 -27.96 9.85 29.44
N ALA A 589 -27.36 10.61 28.52
CA ALA A 589 -27.26 10.25 27.12
C ALA A 589 -26.12 9.25 26.88
N ARG A 590 -26.38 8.22 26.07
CA ARG A 590 -25.34 7.28 25.64
C ARG A 590 -24.48 7.95 24.56
N PRO A 591 -23.16 8.09 24.75
CA PRO A 591 -22.29 8.66 23.73
C PRO A 591 -22.27 7.76 22.49
N LEU A 592 -22.32 8.39 21.32
CA LEU A 592 -22.02 7.75 20.04
C LEU A 592 -20.50 7.75 19.86
N GLN A 593 -19.91 6.56 19.73
CA GLN A 593 -18.51 6.41 19.38
C GLN A 593 -18.36 6.53 17.86
N ILE A 594 -17.41 7.34 17.42
CA ILE A 594 -17.08 7.57 16.01
C ILE A 594 -15.60 7.24 15.85
N GLU A 595 -15.30 6.28 14.98
CA GLU A 595 -13.94 5.80 14.72
C GLU A 595 -13.31 6.53 13.52
N ALA A 596 -12.02 6.30 13.30
CA ALA A 596 -11.30 6.84 12.15
C ALA A 596 -11.98 6.46 10.85
N GLN A 597 -12.03 7.41 9.90
CA GLN A 597 -12.76 7.27 8.63
C GLN A 597 -14.28 7.21 8.80
N GLU A 598 -14.82 7.62 9.95
CA GLU A 598 -16.24 7.80 10.16
C GLU A 598 -16.60 9.27 10.44
N GLN A 599 -17.89 9.56 10.32
CA GLN A 599 -18.51 10.84 10.59
C GLN A 599 -19.91 10.66 11.18
N ALA A 600 -20.38 11.67 11.90
CA ALA A 600 -21.76 11.73 12.38
C ALA A 600 -22.27 13.18 12.39
N GLU A 601 -23.58 13.34 12.29
CA GLU A 601 -24.25 14.65 12.30
C GLU A 601 -25.36 14.68 13.35
N VAL A 602 -25.32 15.65 14.25
CA VAL A 602 -26.41 15.97 15.17
C VAL A 602 -27.19 17.14 14.59
N THR A 603 -28.41 16.87 14.16
CA THR A 603 -29.32 17.90 13.63
C THR A 603 -29.65 18.95 14.69
N SER A 604 -30.13 20.13 14.27
CA SER A 604 -30.55 21.24 15.15
C SER A 604 -31.51 20.84 16.28
N ASN A 605 -32.29 19.78 16.09
CA ASN A 605 -33.23 19.24 17.09
C ASN A 605 -32.56 18.36 18.16
N GLY A 606 -31.23 18.20 18.12
CA GLY A 606 -30.47 17.36 19.05
C GLY A 606 -30.59 15.86 18.79
N ALA A 607 -31.12 15.46 17.63
CA ALA A 607 -31.23 14.05 17.28
C ALA A 607 -29.86 13.48 16.88
N VAL A 608 -29.38 12.49 17.64
CA VAL A 608 -28.15 11.74 17.37
C VAL A 608 -28.48 10.55 16.45
N PRO A 609 -27.66 10.29 15.42
CA PRO A 609 -27.82 9.09 14.62
C PRO A 609 -27.53 7.85 15.47
N SER A 610 -28.17 6.73 15.13
CA SER A 610 -27.98 5.47 15.87
C SER A 610 -26.59 4.85 15.66
N ALA A 611 -25.88 5.27 14.61
CA ALA A 611 -24.55 4.81 14.25
C ALA A 611 -23.81 5.92 13.49
N ALA A 612 -22.49 5.89 13.54
CA ALA A 612 -21.66 6.70 12.65
C ALA A 612 -21.78 6.17 11.20
N THR A 613 -21.38 7.01 10.24
CA THR A 613 -21.36 6.67 8.82
C THR A 613 -19.94 6.84 8.28
N PRO A 614 -19.54 6.13 7.21
CA PRO A 614 -18.23 6.35 6.61
C PRO A 614 -18.04 7.82 6.22
N LEU A 615 -16.85 8.33 6.48
CA LEU A 615 -16.42 9.68 6.11
C LEU A 615 -16.57 9.86 4.61
N GLN A 616 -17.29 10.89 4.16
CA GLN A 616 -17.51 11.08 2.73
C GLN A 616 -16.33 11.77 2.04
N HIS A 617 -15.57 12.55 2.81
CA HIS A 617 -14.48 13.39 2.33
C HIS A 617 -13.25 13.29 3.22
N ASP A 618 -12.14 12.87 2.65
CA ASP A 618 -10.88 12.73 3.40
C ASP A 618 -10.28 14.10 3.81
N ARG A 619 -10.80 15.21 3.25
CA ARG A 619 -10.29 16.58 3.44
C ARG A 619 -11.38 17.65 3.68
N GLU A 620 -12.55 17.28 4.22
CA GLU A 620 -13.63 18.27 4.51
C GLU A 620 -13.15 19.50 5.31
N PHE A 621 -12.21 19.28 6.24
CA PHE A 621 -11.63 20.31 7.08
C PHE A 621 -10.20 20.66 6.65
N ILE A 622 -9.76 21.91 6.88
CA ILE A 622 -8.36 22.29 6.78
C ILE A 622 -7.63 21.77 8.02
N ARG A 623 -6.68 20.86 7.78
CA ARG A 623 -5.87 20.19 8.81
C ARG A 623 -4.52 20.87 8.97
N SER A 624 -3.76 20.46 10.00
CA SER A 624 -2.45 21.03 10.30
C SER A 624 -1.51 20.94 9.11
N ASP A 625 -1.42 19.77 8.46
CA ASP A 625 -0.56 19.53 7.30
C ASP A 625 -0.88 20.44 6.10
N GLU A 626 -2.18 20.65 5.81
CA GLU A 626 -2.58 21.58 4.76
C GLU A 626 -2.28 23.04 5.09
N LEU A 627 -2.43 23.43 6.35
CA LEU A 627 -2.12 24.79 6.74
C LEU A 627 -0.62 25.09 6.56
N ASP A 628 0.26 24.11 6.81
CA ASP A 628 1.69 24.24 6.47
C ASP A 628 1.89 24.46 4.97
N LEU A 629 1.22 23.67 4.13
CA LEU A 629 1.26 23.85 2.67
C LEU A 629 0.75 25.22 2.23
N ARG A 630 -0.31 25.76 2.85
CA ARG A 630 -0.80 27.11 2.56
C ARG A 630 0.19 28.21 2.96
N VAL A 631 0.96 28.01 4.04
CA VAL A 631 2.07 28.92 4.40
C VAL A 631 3.15 28.88 3.33
N GLU A 632 3.52 27.69 2.86
CA GLU A 632 4.54 27.49 1.82
C GLU A 632 4.09 28.03 0.46
N GLU A 633 2.82 27.85 0.09
CA GLU A 633 2.19 28.44 -1.09
C GLU A 633 2.36 29.96 -1.07
N LYS A 634 2.04 30.62 0.06
CA LYS A 634 2.25 32.07 0.20
C LYS A 634 3.72 32.48 0.18
N ALA A 635 4.62 31.59 0.57
CA ALA A 635 6.05 31.79 0.43
C ALA A 635 6.53 31.59 -1.03
N GLY A 636 5.65 31.16 -1.93
CA GLY A 636 5.90 31.01 -3.37
C GLY A 636 6.25 29.58 -3.81
N SER A 637 5.97 28.56 -2.98
CA SER A 637 6.18 27.16 -3.37
C SER A 637 5.09 26.70 -4.35
N SER A 638 5.50 26.40 -5.60
CA SER A 638 4.58 25.89 -6.63
C SER A 638 4.07 24.48 -6.32
N GLU A 639 4.92 23.61 -5.75
CA GLU A 639 4.53 22.27 -5.29
C GLU A 639 3.44 22.35 -4.21
N ALA A 640 3.63 23.22 -3.22
CA ALA A 640 2.62 23.44 -2.18
C ALA A 640 1.33 24.02 -2.76
N ALA A 641 1.43 24.93 -3.75
CA ALA A 641 0.27 25.48 -4.43
C ALA A 641 -0.55 24.42 -5.18
N LYS A 642 0.13 23.49 -5.89
CA LYS A 642 -0.50 22.31 -6.51
C LYS A 642 -1.21 21.45 -5.44
N GLN A 643 -0.52 21.14 -4.34
CA GLN A 643 -1.09 20.29 -3.29
C GLN A 643 -2.30 20.91 -2.58
N VAL A 644 -2.26 22.23 -2.30
CA VAL A 644 -3.39 22.96 -1.72
C VAL A 644 -4.59 22.93 -2.66
N ALA A 645 -4.39 23.23 -3.95
CA ALA A 645 -5.48 23.21 -4.91
C ALA A 645 -6.04 21.78 -5.12
N PHE A 646 -5.21 20.75 -5.03
CA PHE A 646 -5.70 19.37 -5.01
C PHE A 646 -6.57 19.10 -3.77
N TYR A 647 -6.18 19.55 -2.57
CA TYR A 647 -7.02 19.41 -1.38
C TYR A 647 -8.32 20.20 -1.46
N GLU A 648 -8.33 21.37 -2.11
CA GLU A 648 -9.55 22.12 -2.43
C GLU A 648 -10.46 21.33 -3.38
N LEU A 649 -9.90 20.69 -4.41
CA LEU A 649 -10.64 19.77 -5.26
C LEU A 649 -11.25 18.60 -4.46
N LEU A 650 -10.51 18.00 -3.52
CA LEU A 650 -10.98 16.88 -2.70
C LEU A 650 -12.20 17.19 -1.82
N ARG A 651 -12.45 18.48 -1.54
CA ARG A 651 -13.63 19.00 -0.82
C ARG A 651 -14.86 19.14 -1.69
N THR A 652 -14.75 18.92 -2.99
CA THR A 652 -15.91 19.04 -3.87
C THR A 652 -16.93 17.97 -3.52
N ASN A 653 -18.10 18.39 -3.02
CA ASN A 653 -19.19 17.49 -2.71
C ASN A 653 -19.63 16.74 -3.97
N GLY A 654 -19.66 15.41 -3.87
CA GLY A 654 -19.98 14.54 -5.00
C GLY A 654 -18.81 14.19 -5.91
N LEU A 655 -17.56 14.61 -5.61
CA LEU A 655 -16.37 14.08 -6.29
C LEU A 655 -16.11 12.63 -5.86
N LEU A 656 -16.21 11.72 -6.83
CA LEU A 656 -16.06 10.27 -6.62
C LEU A 656 -14.66 9.79 -6.97
N ALA A 657 -14.09 10.26 -8.08
CA ALA A 657 -12.73 9.97 -8.48
C ALA A 657 -12.12 11.13 -9.28
N TYR A 658 -10.81 11.35 -9.14
CA TYR A 658 -10.02 12.28 -9.94
C TYR A 658 -8.65 11.68 -10.22
N GLN A 659 -8.19 11.77 -11.47
CA GLN A 659 -6.85 11.36 -11.90
C GLN A 659 -6.25 12.46 -12.75
N GLY A 660 -5.27 13.17 -12.19
CA GLY A 660 -4.37 14.04 -12.94
C GLY A 660 -3.12 13.28 -13.39
N PHE A 661 -2.44 13.75 -14.43
CA PHE A 661 -1.27 13.07 -15.01
C PHE A 661 0.07 13.81 -14.78
N ASP A 662 0.26 14.45 -13.63
CA ASP A 662 1.51 15.11 -13.24
C ASP A 662 2.74 14.21 -13.46
N SER A 663 3.67 14.71 -14.27
CA SER A 663 4.84 13.96 -14.73
C SER A 663 5.90 13.79 -13.64
N GLU A 664 5.99 14.72 -12.69
CA GLU A 664 6.96 14.70 -11.59
C GLU A 664 6.73 13.47 -10.69
N ASN A 665 5.47 13.07 -10.53
CA ASN A 665 5.06 11.96 -9.68
C ASN A 665 4.49 10.75 -10.44
N ALA A 666 4.73 10.66 -11.75
CA ALA A 666 4.19 9.60 -12.60
C ALA A 666 2.68 9.36 -12.41
N ALA A 667 1.92 10.44 -12.25
CA ALA A 667 0.47 10.44 -12.02
C ALA A 667 -0.01 9.73 -10.73
N GLN A 668 0.85 9.56 -9.72
CA GLN A 668 0.46 8.84 -8.49
C GLN A 668 -0.07 9.75 -7.37
N GLU A 669 0.44 10.99 -7.28
CA GLU A 669 0.14 11.87 -6.14
C GLU A 669 -1.25 12.50 -6.24
N PHE A 670 -1.59 13.04 -7.42
CA PHE A 670 -2.86 13.73 -7.68
C PHE A 670 -3.94 12.76 -8.18
N SER A 671 -4.20 11.72 -7.39
CA SER A 671 -5.18 10.68 -7.70
C SER A 671 -6.05 10.34 -6.50
N ILE A 672 -7.36 10.18 -6.74
CA ILE A 672 -8.34 9.78 -5.74
C ILE A 672 -9.45 8.95 -6.36
N GLY A 673 -9.97 7.97 -5.60
CA GLY A 673 -11.01 7.05 -6.10
C GLY A 673 -10.48 6.05 -7.13
N PHE A 674 -9.16 5.93 -7.27
CA PHE A 674 -8.45 4.98 -8.12
C PHE A 674 -7.50 4.12 -7.28
N CYS A 675 -7.17 2.92 -7.78
CA CYS A 675 -6.22 2.02 -7.14
C CYS A 675 -4.81 2.63 -7.05
N ARG A 676 -3.90 2.03 -6.26
CA ARG A 676 -2.49 2.42 -6.22
C ARG A 676 -1.60 1.24 -6.63
N PRO A 677 -0.86 1.32 -7.76
CA PRO A 677 -0.87 2.41 -8.74
C PRO A 677 -2.20 2.47 -9.51
N ALA A 678 -2.62 3.68 -9.90
CA ALA A 678 -3.89 3.87 -10.61
C ALA A 678 -3.83 3.39 -12.06
N ILE A 679 -2.66 3.55 -12.69
CA ILE A 679 -2.44 3.27 -14.11
C ILE A 679 -1.69 1.92 -14.26
N ARG A 680 -2.35 0.93 -14.87
CA ARG A 680 -1.70 -0.31 -15.35
C ARG A 680 -1.43 -0.22 -16.84
N HIS A 681 -0.27 -0.72 -17.27
CA HIS A 681 0.16 -0.62 -18.67
C HIS A 681 1.06 -1.79 -19.07
N SER A 682 1.20 -2.02 -20.38
CA SER A 682 2.23 -2.89 -20.95
C SER A 682 3.58 -2.19 -21.10
N ASP A 683 3.55 -0.88 -21.32
CA ASP A 683 4.70 -0.04 -21.71
C ASP A 683 4.74 1.23 -20.86
N GLU A 684 5.94 1.72 -20.53
CA GLU A 684 6.13 2.85 -19.62
C GLU A 684 5.28 4.08 -20.04
N PRO A 685 4.44 4.65 -19.15
CA PRO A 685 3.59 5.78 -19.47
C PRO A 685 4.45 6.99 -19.81
N GLN A 686 4.11 7.67 -20.91
CA GLN A 686 4.77 8.89 -21.31
C GLN A 686 3.94 10.07 -20.82
N PHE A 687 4.46 10.75 -19.81
CA PHE A 687 3.89 12.00 -19.34
C PHE A 687 4.63 13.14 -20.02
N THR A 688 3.95 13.86 -20.90
CA THR A 688 4.54 15.04 -21.55
C THR A 688 4.22 16.26 -20.71
N GLY A 689 5.28 16.87 -20.16
CA GLY A 689 5.15 18.14 -19.45
C GLY A 689 4.48 19.18 -20.34
N VAL A 690 3.50 19.91 -19.79
CA VAL A 690 2.68 20.85 -20.57
C VAL A 690 3.57 21.87 -21.30
N ARG A 691 3.57 21.84 -22.63
CA ARG A 691 4.00 22.99 -23.44
C ARG A 691 2.90 24.04 -23.33
N ARG A 692 2.97 24.92 -22.34
CA ARG A 692 2.01 26.04 -22.17
C ARG A 692 1.94 26.84 -23.47
N LEU A 693 0.87 26.65 -24.25
CA LEU A 693 0.56 27.52 -25.38
C LEU A 693 0.07 28.85 -24.80
N PRO A 694 0.60 30.02 -25.23
CA PRO A 694 0.28 31.32 -24.64
C PRO A 694 -1.21 31.70 -24.62
N ASP A 695 -2.03 31.03 -25.43
CA ASP A 695 -3.44 31.36 -25.66
C ASP A 695 -4.43 30.27 -25.15
N GLN A 696 -3.96 29.23 -24.46
CA GLN A 696 -4.83 28.19 -23.88
C GLN A 696 -4.77 28.23 -22.35
N GLU A 697 -5.83 28.75 -21.72
CA GLU A 697 -5.91 29.09 -20.28
C GLU A 697 -6.06 27.89 -19.31
N LEU A 698 -5.91 26.63 -19.74
CA LEU A 698 -6.63 25.53 -19.08
C LEU A 698 -5.91 24.16 -19.11
N LEU A 699 -4.80 23.90 -18.40
CA LEU A 699 -4.34 22.50 -18.20
C LEU A 699 -3.82 22.26 -16.77
N ALA A 700 -4.54 21.44 -16.00
CA ALA A 700 -4.31 21.17 -14.56
C ALA A 700 -3.25 20.14 -14.28
N SER A 701 -3.15 19.20 -15.20
CA SER A 701 -2.17 18.15 -15.18
C SER A 701 -1.29 18.21 -16.40
N ASP A 702 -0.14 17.57 -16.29
CA ASP A 702 0.60 17.15 -17.47
C ASP A 702 -0.24 16.19 -18.31
N GLU A 703 0.26 15.87 -19.50
CA GLU A 703 -0.49 15.14 -20.50
C GLU A 703 -0.11 13.65 -20.46
N LEU A 704 -1.08 12.73 -20.49
CA LEU A 704 -0.83 11.31 -20.76
C LEU A 704 -0.76 11.09 -22.27
N GLU A 705 0.46 10.98 -22.81
CA GLU A 705 0.68 10.62 -24.21
C GLU A 705 0.70 9.10 -24.37
N ILE A 706 -0.21 8.59 -25.19
CA ILE A 706 -0.31 7.17 -25.52
C ILE A 706 0.16 6.99 -26.97
N PRO A 707 1.33 6.34 -27.19
CA PRO A 707 1.80 6.09 -28.55
C PRO A 707 0.89 5.10 -29.26
N SER A 708 0.92 5.10 -30.59
CA SER A 708 0.21 4.10 -31.40
C SER A 708 0.55 2.66 -30.98
N GLY A 709 -0.50 1.86 -30.74
CA GLY A 709 -0.44 0.51 -30.19
C GLY A 709 -0.48 0.45 -28.66
N GLY A 710 -0.43 1.60 -27.98
CA GLY A 710 -0.48 1.71 -26.52
C GLY A 710 -1.87 1.47 -25.94
N CYS A 711 -1.90 0.85 -24.78
CA CYS A 711 -3.11 0.56 -24.02
C CYS A 711 -2.83 0.69 -22.53
N TYR A 712 -3.58 1.58 -21.87
CA TYR A 712 -3.45 1.90 -20.46
C TYR A 712 -4.79 1.63 -19.77
N PHE A 713 -4.76 1.14 -18.54
CA PHE A 713 -5.93 0.93 -17.70
C PHE A 713 -5.84 1.84 -16.50
N ILE A 714 -6.91 2.59 -16.20
CA ILE A 714 -7.04 3.42 -15.01
C ILE A 714 -8.08 2.74 -14.11
N ASP A 715 -7.61 2.01 -13.10
CA ASP A 715 -8.48 1.16 -12.27
C ASP A 715 -9.10 1.96 -11.12
N LEU A 716 -10.43 1.88 -10.98
CA LEU A 716 -11.14 2.51 -9.87
C LEU A 716 -10.84 1.82 -8.55
N ASP A 717 -10.82 2.57 -7.44
CA ASP A 717 -10.73 1.99 -6.11
C ASP A 717 -12.08 1.40 -5.72
N THR A 718 -12.22 0.11 -5.99
CA THR A 718 -13.40 -0.67 -5.65
C THR A 718 -13.23 -1.44 -4.33
N SER A 719 -12.27 -1.06 -3.50
CA SER A 719 -12.11 -1.64 -2.17
C SER A 719 -13.28 -1.25 -1.26
N PRO A 720 -13.57 -2.03 -0.19
CA PRO A 720 -14.65 -1.71 0.75
C PRO A 720 -14.53 -0.34 1.43
N GLU A 721 -13.30 0.16 1.57
CA GLU A 721 -12.99 1.47 2.17
C GLU A 721 -12.91 2.60 1.12
N GLY A 722 -12.90 2.23 -0.17
CA GLY A 722 -12.81 3.16 -1.28
C GLY A 722 -14.01 4.10 -1.34
N ARG A 723 -13.83 5.30 -1.91
CA ARG A 723 -14.89 6.32 -1.99
C ARG A 723 -16.17 5.81 -2.66
N LEU A 724 -16.04 4.96 -3.68
CA LEU A 724 -17.20 4.37 -4.37
C LEU A 724 -18.01 3.46 -3.46
N ALA A 725 -17.33 2.66 -2.62
CA ALA A 725 -17.97 1.79 -1.64
C ALA A 725 -18.65 2.61 -0.53
N ARG A 726 -17.96 3.64 -0.01
CA ARG A 726 -18.50 4.56 1.01
C ARG A 726 -19.76 5.30 0.55
N GLN A 727 -19.84 5.62 -0.75
CA GLN A 727 -21.03 6.22 -1.38
C GLN A 727 -22.11 5.18 -1.77
N GLY A 728 -21.89 3.90 -1.46
CA GLY A 728 -22.83 2.83 -1.74
C GLY A 728 -23.04 2.56 -3.23
N LEU A 729 -22.10 2.94 -4.08
CA LEU A 729 -22.23 2.84 -5.54
C LEU A 729 -21.84 1.45 -6.08
N LEU A 730 -21.08 0.68 -5.30
CA LEU A 730 -20.60 -0.64 -5.70
C LEU A 730 -21.63 -1.74 -5.38
N ASP A 731 -21.71 -2.73 -6.26
CA ASP A 731 -22.48 -3.94 -6.04
C ASP A 731 -21.70 -4.99 -5.20
N ALA A 732 -22.25 -6.20 -5.06
CA ALA A 732 -21.60 -7.28 -4.32
C ALA A 732 -20.34 -7.84 -5.01
N ALA A 733 -20.14 -7.55 -6.30
CA ALA A 733 -18.96 -7.91 -7.07
C ALA A 733 -17.95 -6.74 -7.16
N ASN A 734 -18.16 -5.67 -6.38
CA ASN A 734 -17.36 -4.45 -6.38
C ASN A 734 -17.32 -3.74 -7.75
N LYS A 735 -18.44 -3.75 -8.49
CA LYS A 735 -18.60 -3.06 -9.78
C LYS A 735 -19.58 -1.89 -9.68
N LEU A 736 -19.37 -0.85 -10.47
CA LEU A 736 -20.37 0.21 -10.70
C LEU A 736 -21.42 -0.25 -11.70
N GLY A 737 -22.65 0.28 -11.60
CA GLY A 737 -23.73 0.05 -12.57
C GLY A 737 -24.98 -0.67 -12.03
N PRO A 738 -24.85 -1.76 -11.23
CA PRO A 738 -26.02 -2.52 -10.78
C PRO A 738 -26.94 -1.81 -9.78
N ARG A 739 -26.44 -0.78 -9.08
CA ARG A 739 -27.23 0.02 -8.14
C ARG A 739 -27.77 1.27 -8.84
N ALA A 740 -28.96 1.71 -8.41
CA ALA A 740 -29.53 2.94 -8.93
C ALA A 740 -28.67 4.14 -8.50
N CYS A 741 -28.12 4.87 -9.46
CA CYS A 741 -27.28 6.03 -9.24
C CYS A 741 -27.16 6.87 -10.51
N GLU A 742 -26.66 8.10 -10.35
CA GLU A 742 -26.24 8.95 -11.45
C GLU A 742 -24.75 9.21 -11.32
N LEU A 743 -24.02 9.05 -12.43
CA LEU A 743 -22.59 9.31 -12.53
C LEU A 743 -22.34 10.27 -13.68
N TRP A 744 -21.42 11.19 -13.47
CA TRP A 744 -20.91 12.09 -14.48
C TRP A 744 -19.42 11.86 -14.66
N LEU A 745 -18.97 11.61 -15.88
CA LEU A 745 -17.57 11.49 -16.25
C LEU A 745 -17.17 12.67 -17.12
N HIS A 746 -15.93 13.13 -16.96
CA HIS A 746 -15.33 14.15 -17.79
C HIS A 746 -13.85 13.87 -18.01
N TRP A 747 -13.40 14.08 -19.25
CA TRP A 747 -11.99 14.02 -19.61
C TRP A 747 -11.75 14.79 -20.91
N ARG A 748 -10.48 14.96 -21.27
CA ARG A 748 -10.06 15.61 -22.52
C ARG A 748 -9.18 14.72 -23.36
N THR A 749 -9.29 14.89 -24.69
CA THR A 749 -8.50 14.14 -25.65
C THR A 749 -8.05 15.04 -26.81
N LYS A 750 -6.83 14.84 -27.32
CA LYS A 750 -6.38 15.39 -28.61
C LYS A 750 -5.62 14.34 -29.41
N ALA A 751 -5.73 14.41 -30.73
CA ALA A 751 -5.17 13.45 -31.67
C ALA A 751 -3.96 14.05 -32.39
N ALA A 752 -2.75 13.60 -32.04
CA ALA A 752 -1.53 13.97 -32.76
C ALA A 752 -1.37 13.07 -34.00
N VAL A 753 -2.15 13.34 -35.04
CA VAL A 753 -2.16 12.56 -36.29
C VAL A 753 -1.53 13.36 -37.43
N ALA A 754 -0.67 12.72 -38.21
CA ALA A 754 -0.18 13.31 -39.46
C ALA A 754 -1.30 13.41 -40.49
N ASP A 755 -1.42 14.56 -41.17
CA ASP A 755 -2.46 14.88 -42.17
C ASP A 755 -2.93 13.67 -43.01
N GLY A 756 -4.22 13.37 -42.94
CA GLY A 756 -4.89 12.37 -43.77
C GLY A 756 -4.78 10.91 -43.30
N LYS A 757 -4.24 10.66 -42.10
CA LYS A 757 -4.26 9.34 -41.46
C LYS A 757 -5.39 9.22 -40.45
N GLN A 758 -5.74 7.98 -40.11
CA GLN A 758 -6.85 7.66 -39.22
C GLN A 758 -6.36 6.64 -38.19
N PHE A 759 -6.81 6.79 -36.94
CA PHE A 759 -6.67 5.70 -35.98
C PHE A 759 -7.63 4.58 -36.31
N ASP A 760 -7.21 3.34 -36.03
CA ASP A 760 -8.14 2.23 -35.91
C ASP A 760 -8.97 2.44 -34.64
N TRP A 761 -8.33 2.92 -33.56
CA TRP A 761 -8.99 3.26 -32.31
C TRP A 761 -8.25 4.38 -31.59
N MET A 762 -8.97 5.35 -31.07
CA MET A 762 -8.43 6.31 -30.12
C MET A 762 -9.53 6.75 -29.16
N GLY A 763 -9.42 6.44 -27.87
CA GLY A 763 -10.46 6.84 -26.94
C GLY A 763 -10.40 6.16 -25.59
N VAL A 764 -11.54 6.21 -24.90
CA VAL A 764 -11.76 5.66 -23.57
C VAL A 764 -12.87 4.61 -23.62
N SER A 765 -12.58 3.42 -23.11
CA SER A 765 -13.57 2.37 -22.87
C SER A 765 -13.92 2.29 -21.39
N LEU A 766 -15.20 2.08 -21.08
CA LEU A 766 -15.64 1.58 -19.78
C LEU A 766 -15.46 0.06 -19.78
N MET A 767 -14.75 -0.49 -18.80
CA MET A 767 -14.38 -1.91 -18.78
C MET A 767 -14.76 -2.59 -17.47
N SER A 768 -15.22 -3.84 -17.54
CA SER A 768 -15.42 -4.73 -16.38
C SER A 768 -14.36 -5.84 -16.26
N GLY A 769 -13.33 -5.79 -17.11
CA GLY A 769 -12.24 -6.77 -17.25
C GLY A 769 -11.24 -6.30 -18.32
N ASP A 770 -10.27 -7.14 -18.68
CA ASP A 770 -9.16 -6.72 -19.56
C ASP A 770 -9.37 -7.14 -21.04
N ARG A 771 -10.43 -7.90 -21.38
CA ARG A 771 -10.64 -8.39 -22.76
C ARG A 771 -11.53 -7.44 -23.55
N ARG A 772 -10.91 -6.84 -24.57
CA ARG A 772 -11.58 -6.09 -25.64
C ARG A 772 -12.76 -6.89 -26.24
N ASN A 773 -13.89 -6.24 -26.47
CA ASN A 773 -15.17 -6.78 -26.99
C ASN A 773 -16.00 -7.68 -26.04
N ILE A 774 -15.41 -8.23 -24.97
CA ILE A 774 -16.17 -9.09 -24.04
C ILE A 774 -16.49 -8.30 -22.77
N ASP A 775 -15.46 -7.62 -22.25
CA ASP A 775 -15.54 -6.91 -20.98
C ASP A 775 -15.72 -5.40 -21.19
N GLU A 776 -16.03 -4.97 -22.43
CA GLU A 776 -16.08 -3.58 -22.90
C GLU A 776 -17.51 -3.23 -23.32
N PRO A 777 -18.40 -2.74 -22.44
CA PRO A 777 -19.75 -2.33 -22.83
C PRO A 777 -19.79 -1.07 -23.70
N LEU A 778 -18.89 -0.11 -23.48
CA LEU A 778 -18.95 1.21 -24.10
C LEU A 778 -17.56 1.74 -24.40
N PHE A 779 -17.39 2.25 -25.63
CA PHE A 779 -16.23 3.00 -26.08
C PHE A 779 -16.65 4.41 -26.53
N VAL A 780 -15.86 5.42 -26.17
CA VAL A 780 -16.06 6.83 -26.53
C VAL A 780 -14.74 7.39 -27.08
N GLY A 781 -14.76 7.93 -28.30
CA GLY A 781 -13.57 8.40 -29.02
C GLY A 781 -13.70 8.17 -30.52
N GLN A 782 -12.63 7.87 -31.25
CA GLN A 782 -12.69 7.39 -32.64
C GLN A 782 -12.71 5.84 -32.65
N PRO A 783 -13.86 5.19 -32.90
CA PRO A 783 -13.91 3.74 -33.01
C PRO A 783 -13.50 3.25 -34.41
N ASN A 784 -13.16 1.97 -34.52
CA ASN A 784 -12.79 1.39 -35.82
C ASN A 784 -13.94 1.49 -36.81
N ASP A 785 -13.57 1.70 -38.07
CA ASP A 785 -14.47 1.89 -39.21
C ASP A 785 -15.27 3.21 -39.18
N LEU A 786 -15.07 4.07 -38.17
CA LEU A 786 -15.52 5.46 -38.21
C LEU A 786 -14.32 6.39 -38.43
N ASP A 787 -14.47 7.27 -39.41
CA ASP A 787 -13.53 8.35 -39.68
C ASP A 787 -13.86 9.59 -38.82
N ALA A 788 -14.52 9.42 -37.68
CA ALA A 788 -15.06 10.48 -36.85
C ALA A 788 -15.01 10.10 -35.36
N LEU A 789 -15.00 11.10 -34.49
CA LEU A 789 -15.29 10.94 -33.07
C LEU A 789 -16.74 10.47 -32.91
N GLY A 790 -16.96 9.60 -31.95
CA GLY A 790 -18.14 8.76 -31.90
C GLY A 790 -18.25 7.93 -30.63
N VAL A 791 -19.30 7.13 -30.60
CA VAL A 791 -19.59 6.14 -29.57
C VAL A 791 -19.73 4.78 -30.22
N HIS A 792 -19.15 3.76 -29.61
CA HIS A 792 -19.36 2.37 -29.98
C HIS A 792 -19.83 1.60 -28.74
N SER A 793 -21.06 1.11 -28.81
CA SER A 793 -21.62 0.24 -27.78
C SER A 793 -21.47 -1.22 -28.21
N PHE A 794 -20.91 -2.03 -27.33
CA PHE A 794 -20.89 -3.47 -27.49
C PHE A 794 -21.98 -4.06 -26.60
N GLY A 795 -23.01 -4.58 -27.22
CA GLY A 795 -24.15 -5.15 -26.53
C GLY A 795 -24.90 -6.10 -27.46
N ARG A 796 -26.11 -6.48 -27.04
CA ARG A 796 -27.00 -7.29 -27.89
C ARG A 796 -27.28 -6.60 -29.24
N ASP A 797 -27.41 -5.28 -29.19
CA ASP A 797 -27.58 -4.41 -30.34
C ASP A 797 -26.31 -3.56 -30.49
N GLU A 798 -25.23 -4.15 -30.99
CA GLU A 798 -23.99 -3.42 -31.29
C GLU A 798 -24.29 -2.26 -32.24
N PHE A 799 -23.90 -1.04 -31.86
CA PHE A 799 -24.03 0.13 -32.72
C PHE A 799 -22.84 1.06 -32.63
N ARG A 800 -22.60 1.77 -33.72
CA ARG A 800 -21.61 2.84 -33.84
C ARG A 800 -22.33 4.11 -34.23
N PHE A 801 -22.00 5.21 -33.58
CA PHE A 801 -22.63 6.51 -33.81
C PHE A 801 -21.54 7.58 -33.90
N ALA A 802 -21.42 8.23 -35.05
CA ALA A 802 -20.53 9.38 -35.23
C ALA A 802 -21.18 10.62 -34.61
N LEU A 803 -20.39 11.44 -33.91
CA LEU A 803 -20.86 12.71 -33.36
C LEU A 803 -20.76 13.81 -34.42
N ASP A 804 -21.75 14.71 -34.43
CA ASP A 804 -21.72 15.90 -35.28
C ASP A 804 -21.14 17.10 -34.54
N PHE A 805 -20.37 17.93 -35.26
CA PHE A 805 -19.91 19.23 -34.77
C PHE A 805 -21.09 20.20 -34.54
N ASP A 806 -22.07 20.21 -35.45
CA ASP A 806 -23.30 21.01 -35.32
C ASP A 806 -24.47 20.14 -34.87
N GLN A 807 -24.83 20.26 -33.60
CA GLN A 807 -25.96 19.53 -33.02
C GLN A 807 -27.32 19.93 -33.60
N GLN A 808 -27.43 21.11 -34.21
CA GLN A 808 -28.68 21.53 -34.86
C GLN A 808 -28.89 20.83 -36.21
N SER A 809 -27.83 20.23 -36.76
CA SER A 809 -27.84 19.57 -38.06
C SER A 809 -27.27 18.13 -37.99
N PRO A 810 -27.91 17.20 -37.26
CA PRO A 810 -27.38 15.83 -37.11
C PRO A 810 -27.22 15.08 -38.43
N GLY A 811 -26.12 14.32 -38.56
CA GLY A 811 -25.75 13.50 -39.71
C GLY A 811 -25.19 14.28 -40.91
N VAL A 812 -24.80 15.54 -40.71
CA VAL A 812 -24.32 16.41 -41.79
C VAL A 812 -22.83 16.69 -41.67
N GLN A 813 -22.26 16.68 -40.46
CA GLN A 813 -20.91 17.18 -40.20
C GLN A 813 -20.22 16.37 -39.08
N ASP A 814 -19.66 15.23 -39.46
CA ASP A 814 -18.84 14.42 -38.55
C ASP A 814 -17.74 15.25 -37.86
N LEU A 815 -17.66 15.13 -36.54
CA LEU A 815 -16.56 15.66 -35.75
C LEU A 815 -15.33 14.77 -35.98
N LYS A 816 -14.30 15.27 -36.65
CA LYS A 816 -13.09 14.51 -36.95
C LYS A 816 -12.10 14.60 -35.78
N PRO A 817 -11.33 13.54 -35.50
CA PRO A 817 -10.22 13.64 -34.56
C PRO A 817 -9.14 14.56 -35.13
N ASP A 818 -8.70 15.54 -34.34
CA ASP A 818 -7.64 16.48 -34.72
C ASP A 818 -6.73 16.86 -33.53
N ASP A 819 -5.74 17.72 -33.77
CA ASP A 819 -4.79 18.18 -32.76
C ASP A 819 -5.36 19.27 -31.83
N GLN A 820 -6.69 19.47 -31.83
CA GLN A 820 -7.37 20.32 -30.86
C GLN A 820 -7.85 19.49 -29.67
N TRP A 821 -7.97 20.17 -28.53
CA TRP A 821 -8.56 19.55 -27.35
C TRP A 821 -10.05 19.38 -27.54
N HIS A 822 -10.48 18.12 -27.49
CA HIS A 822 -11.88 17.77 -27.38
C HIS A 822 -12.24 17.47 -25.92
N THR A 823 -13.32 18.09 -25.44
CA THR A 823 -13.81 17.91 -24.07
C THR A 823 -14.99 16.95 -24.07
N TRP A 824 -14.88 15.87 -23.31
CA TRP A 824 -15.92 14.85 -23.20
C TRP A 824 -16.68 14.99 -21.89
N ALA A 825 -18.00 14.85 -21.96
CA ALA A 825 -18.85 14.67 -20.80
C ALA A 825 -19.77 13.46 -21.02
N LEU A 826 -19.87 12.60 -20.02
CA LEU A 826 -20.71 11.42 -20.02
C LEU A 826 -21.64 11.44 -18.81
N ARG A 827 -22.94 11.25 -19.01
CA ARG A 827 -23.89 10.98 -17.92
C ARG A 827 -24.35 9.54 -18.00
N ILE A 828 -24.16 8.80 -16.91
CA ILE A 828 -24.64 7.42 -16.73
C ILE A 828 -25.74 7.43 -15.68
N ARG A 829 -26.97 7.10 -16.06
CA ARG A 829 -28.11 6.94 -15.14
C ARG A 829 -28.44 5.46 -15.00
N CYS A 830 -28.01 4.86 -13.90
CA CYS A 830 -28.28 3.47 -13.54
C CYS A 830 -29.66 3.39 -12.89
N HIS A 831 -30.53 2.50 -13.37
CA HIS A 831 -31.90 2.34 -12.86
C HIS A 831 -32.05 1.20 -11.85
N GLY A 832 -30.95 0.49 -11.57
CA GLY A 832 -30.94 -0.76 -10.80
C GLY A 832 -30.96 -2.00 -11.71
N GLU A 833 -30.64 -3.16 -11.13
CA GLU A 833 -30.55 -4.46 -11.82
C GLU A 833 -29.53 -4.51 -12.98
N GLY A 834 -28.63 -3.52 -13.05
CA GLY A 834 -27.62 -3.38 -14.11
C GLY A 834 -28.06 -2.50 -15.28
N SER A 835 -29.33 -2.14 -15.40
CA SER A 835 -29.78 -1.31 -16.52
C SER A 835 -29.33 0.14 -16.39
N ALA A 836 -28.91 0.77 -17.49
CA ALA A 836 -28.42 2.14 -17.49
C ALA A 836 -28.72 2.89 -18.80
N ASP A 837 -29.01 4.18 -18.68
CA ASP A 837 -28.98 5.12 -19.81
C ASP A 837 -27.64 5.86 -19.82
N VAL A 838 -27.02 5.97 -20.99
CA VAL A 838 -25.79 6.74 -21.19
C VAL A 838 -26.02 7.85 -22.20
N ASP A 839 -25.76 9.08 -21.77
CA ASP A 839 -25.83 10.31 -22.56
C ASP A 839 -24.39 10.84 -22.77
N VAL A 840 -24.03 11.20 -24.00
CA VAL A 840 -22.66 11.63 -24.38
C VAL A 840 -22.67 13.00 -25.02
N TRP A 841 -21.78 13.88 -24.56
CA TRP A 841 -21.48 15.19 -25.15
C TRP A 841 -19.97 15.30 -25.43
N CYS A 842 -19.63 15.97 -26.52
CA CYS A 842 -18.29 16.33 -26.94
C CYS A 842 -18.31 17.81 -27.37
N ASP A 843 -17.37 18.58 -26.83
CA ASP A 843 -17.19 20.02 -27.08
C ASP A 843 -18.39 20.90 -26.72
N VAL A 844 -19.19 20.45 -25.76
CA VAL A 844 -20.27 21.25 -25.16
C VAL A 844 -19.75 21.88 -23.87
N PRO A 845 -19.84 23.22 -23.72
CA PRO A 845 -19.48 23.86 -22.46
C PRO A 845 -20.26 23.26 -21.29
N LEU A 846 -19.60 22.98 -20.16
CA LEU A 846 -20.24 22.32 -19.02
C LEU A 846 -21.55 23.02 -18.60
N ALA A 847 -21.56 24.36 -18.64
CA ALA A 847 -22.70 25.18 -18.23
C ALA A 847 -23.94 25.03 -19.12
N GLU A 848 -23.77 24.43 -20.29
CA GLU A 848 -24.82 24.22 -21.28
C GLU A 848 -25.31 22.77 -21.32
N LEU A 849 -24.66 21.83 -20.62
CA LEU A 849 -24.98 20.39 -20.68
C LEU A 849 -26.44 20.06 -20.34
N ASP A 850 -27.08 20.82 -19.44
CA ASP A 850 -28.50 20.65 -19.10
C ASP A 850 -29.45 21.19 -20.18
N ALA A 851 -29.03 22.21 -20.93
CA ALA A 851 -29.85 22.86 -21.95
C ALA A 851 -29.69 22.20 -23.33
N VAL A 852 -28.55 21.55 -23.55
CA VAL A 852 -28.12 21.01 -24.82
C VAL A 852 -28.37 19.49 -24.85
N PRO A 853 -29.16 18.96 -25.80
CA PRO A 853 -29.37 17.52 -25.89
C PRO A 853 -28.03 16.79 -26.15
N PRO A 854 -27.80 15.59 -25.58
CA PRO A 854 -26.58 14.84 -25.85
C PRO A 854 -26.52 14.43 -27.33
N GLN A 855 -25.31 14.43 -27.88
CA GLN A 855 -25.06 14.02 -29.26
C GLN A 855 -25.32 12.53 -29.45
N ALA A 856 -25.05 11.70 -28.45
CA ALA A 856 -25.37 10.27 -28.46
C ALA A 856 -26.14 9.85 -27.20
N LYS A 857 -27.14 8.98 -27.39
CA LYS A 857 -27.91 8.35 -26.31
C LYS A 857 -27.94 6.85 -26.51
N SER A 858 -27.70 6.13 -25.43
CA SER A 858 -27.58 4.67 -25.44
C SER A 858 -28.32 4.09 -24.26
N HIS A 859 -28.97 2.93 -24.44
CA HIS A 859 -29.56 2.17 -23.34
C HIS A 859 -28.84 0.83 -23.24
N PHE A 860 -28.54 0.43 -22.00
CA PHE A 860 -27.88 -0.83 -21.68
C PHE A 860 -28.76 -1.63 -20.75
N ASP A 861 -29.05 -2.89 -21.12
CA ASP A 861 -29.73 -3.83 -20.22
C ASP A 861 -28.86 -4.17 -19.00
N GLN A 862 -27.54 -4.23 -19.21
CA GLN A 862 -26.53 -4.53 -18.20
C GLN A 862 -25.25 -3.74 -18.49
N LEU A 863 -25.09 -2.59 -17.83
CA LEU A 863 -23.86 -1.81 -17.80
C LEU A 863 -23.16 -2.04 -16.47
N GLN A 864 -21.91 -2.50 -16.53
CA GLN A 864 -21.04 -2.57 -15.36
C GLN A 864 -19.59 -2.28 -15.74
N PHE A 865 -18.84 -1.64 -14.85
CA PHE A 865 -17.42 -1.36 -15.06
C PHE A 865 -16.71 -1.12 -13.72
N ASP A 866 -15.38 -1.29 -13.72
CA ASP A 866 -14.48 -1.01 -12.59
C ASP A 866 -13.17 -0.34 -13.01
N ARG A 867 -12.98 -0.07 -14.30
CA ARG A 867 -11.78 0.59 -14.81
C ARG A 867 -12.08 1.30 -16.12
N PHE A 868 -11.26 2.31 -16.42
CA PHE A 868 -11.19 2.91 -17.73
C PHE A 868 -10.06 2.26 -18.51
N ARG A 869 -10.26 2.02 -19.81
CA ARG A 869 -9.19 1.62 -20.72
C ARG A 869 -8.98 2.73 -21.72
N VAL A 870 -7.80 3.29 -21.73
CA VAL A 870 -7.38 4.35 -22.65
C VAL A 870 -6.47 3.72 -23.69
N GLU A 871 -6.83 3.86 -24.97
CA GLU A 871 -6.10 3.20 -26.03
C GLU A 871 -5.92 4.08 -27.27
N VAL A 872 -4.82 3.80 -27.97
CA VAL A 872 -4.50 4.37 -29.28
C VAL A 872 -3.97 3.24 -30.15
N SER A 873 -4.60 3.00 -31.29
CA SER A 873 -4.21 1.99 -32.27
C SER A 873 -4.30 2.58 -33.66
N GLU A 874 -3.27 2.41 -34.48
CA GLU A 874 -3.23 2.91 -35.85
C GLU A 874 -2.74 1.84 -36.83
N SER A 875 -3.43 1.69 -37.97
CA SER A 875 -2.98 0.82 -39.05
C SER A 875 -1.93 1.52 -39.92
N GLY A 876 -0.67 1.34 -39.55
CA GLY A 876 0.47 1.60 -40.44
C GLY A 876 1.13 2.97 -40.33
N ALA A 877 0.95 3.68 -39.21
CA ALA A 877 1.58 4.97 -38.98
C ALA A 877 1.88 5.28 -37.50
N THR A 878 2.49 6.45 -37.28
CA THR A 878 3.02 6.94 -35.99
C THR A 878 2.21 8.16 -35.54
N GLY A 879 1.01 7.94 -35.04
CA GLY A 879 0.25 8.91 -34.25
C GLY A 879 0.37 8.65 -32.75
N ALA A 880 -0.03 9.63 -31.97
CA ALA A 880 -0.24 9.50 -30.53
C ALA A 880 -1.59 10.11 -30.16
N GLY A 881 -2.26 9.51 -29.18
CA GLY A 881 -3.44 10.09 -28.55
C GLY A 881 -3.00 10.67 -27.22
N VAL A 882 -3.40 11.90 -26.95
CA VAL A 882 -3.09 12.56 -25.70
C VAL A 882 -4.36 12.72 -24.89
N PHE A 883 -4.29 12.36 -23.62
CA PHE A 883 -5.40 12.36 -22.69
C PHE A 883 -5.05 13.23 -21.49
N ASP A 884 -6.04 13.92 -20.96
CA ASP A 884 -5.87 14.75 -19.79
C ASP A 884 -7.11 14.70 -18.89
N GLU A 885 -6.84 14.78 -17.58
CA GLU A 885 -7.78 14.77 -16.44
C GLU A 885 -8.95 13.79 -16.55
N PHE A 886 -9.02 12.78 -15.67
CA PHE A 886 -10.25 12.00 -15.51
C PHE A 886 -10.99 12.42 -14.25
N ILE A 887 -12.21 12.91 -14.41
CA ILE A 887 -13.07 13.33 -13.30
C ILE A 887 -14.35 12.50 -13.31
N MET A 888 -14.69 11.92 -12.16
CA MET A 888 -15.96 11.22 -11.94
C MET A 888 -16.68 11.84 -10.76
N THR A 889 -17.94 12.21 -10.95
CA THR A 889 -18.78 12.82 -9.91
C THR A 889 -20.19 12.22 -9.86
N SER A 890 -20.93 12.47 -8.80
CA SER A 890 -22.30 11.98 -8.60
C SER A 890 -23.40 12.91 -9.13
N SER A 891 -23.05 14.11 -9.62
CA SER A 891 -24.00 15.08 -10.16
C SER A 891 -23.33 16.10 -11.08
N LEU A 892 -24.11 16.73 -11.96
CA LEU A 892 -23.60 17.79 -12.84
C LEU A 892 -23.04 18.99 -12.05
N GLY A 893 -23.67 19.36 -10.94
CA GLY A 893 -23.18 20.45 -10.08
C GLY A 893 -21.82 20.14 -9.46
N ALA A 894 -21.61 18.87 -9.06
CA ALA A 894 -20.31 18.40 -8.58
C ALA A 894 -19.27 18.42 -9.70
N LEU A 895 -19.64 17.97 -10.91
CA LEU A 895 -18.73 18.03 -12.08
C LEU A 895 -18.28 19.47 -12.37
N HIS A 896 -19.22 20.42 -12.36
CA HIS A 896 -18.93 21.84 -12.54
C HIS A 896 -17.92 22.37 -11.52
N ALA A 897 -18.15 22.10 -10.24
CA ALA A 897 -17.26 22.53 -9.18
C ALA A 897 -15.89 21.85 -9.30
N SER A 898 -15.84 20.55 -9.60
CA SER A 898 -14.59 19.82 -9.75
C SER A 898 -13.75 20.32 -10.92
N VAL A 899 -14.35 20.57 -12.08
CA VAL A 899 -13.63 21.12 -13.24
C VAL A 899 -13.18 22.57 -12.97
N SER A 900 -14.00 23.38 -12.31
CA SER A 900 -13.59 24.74 -11.94
C SER A 900 -12.39 24.72 -10.98
N ASN A 901 -12.42 23.86 -9.97
CA ASN A 901 -11.33 23.69 -9.00
C ASN A 901 -10.07 23.08 -9.65
N SER A 902 -10.22 22.18 -10.63
CA SER A 902 -9.07 21.63 -11.37
C SER A 902 -8.44 22.68 -12.29
N ILE A 903 -9.23 23.58 -12.88
CA ILE A 903 -8.70 24.75 -13.58
C ILE A 903 -7.91 25.65 -12.64
N GLU A 904 -8.37 25.90 -11.42
CA GLU A 904 -7.60 26.66 -10.43
C GLU A 904 -6.28 25.95 -10.05
N LEU A 905 -6.31 24.62 -9.88
CA LEU A 905 -5.13 23.77 -9.71
C LEU A 905 -4.12 23.92 -10.86
N SER A 906 -4.60 24.17 -12.08
CA SER A 906 -3.78 24.41 -13.29
C SER A 906 -3.00 25.71 -13.28
N GLN A 907 -3.64 26.75 -12.73
CA GLN A 907 -3.16 28.11 -12.85
C GLN A 907 -2.07 28.40 -11.82
N LYS A 908 -2.10 27.69 -10.68
CA LYS A 908 -1.09 27.72 -9.63
C LYS A 908 0.16 26.94 -10.03
#